data_AF-A0A1Q3FZJ6-F1
#
_entry.id   AF-A0A1Q3FZJ6-F1
#
_cell.length_a   1.000
_cell.length_b   1.000
_cell.length_c   1.000
_cell.angle_alpha   90.00
_cell.angle_beta   90.00
_cell.angle_gamma   90.00
#
_symmetry.space_group_name_H-M   'P 1'
#
loop_
_entity.id
_entity.type
_entity.pdbx_description
1 polymer ?
#
loop_
_entity_poly.entity_id
_entity_poly.type
_entity_poly.pdbx_seq_one_letter_code
_entity_poly.pdbx_strand_id
1 'polypeptide(L)'
;MVWKLAVNLLLASTLLALVPADAANGQQQHQQRGPRRVKCLNQDRIQLYDGHDKVLHQRLQSIRNEMRTRSSTQSTEVDAYLVTSYDEHMSDHLMESDQRLKFLSGFTGNSGEAVVTGKSAALWVDARFYEQADHEVNCDWKIFRRGEHPTIGEWIMNELPGDTRVGADPHFVPHSLWINLDRQLNSEFIKLVKLHRNLVDPIWGSRRPLPRSGAVKVHPMWLAGDSWDAKVNRLRSNLTAMRCDAMIVTSLTEVAYILNLRGSDIPYTPVFKAYLLVSNREIILYTNRTRINAGLVNHLKSHSCHNEYCVQLKEYQDMWRDLRTLSQHWKRILVPTAAVFDMGASEAIHGAIPRELVLDRPSPVIFMRAQKNEVEKQGMKKAHIRDGAAMCEVLSFLETQFLAGDHFTELSLAREVDLRRKIQDLNEGVSFRTIVAFGPHSAIPHYSSSNRTNVEITEFSTVLIDSGGQYQDGTTDVSRTIHLGEPTPEQIRAYTNVLIGMIRLSVLTFPENLKPAELDALARGPVWGDMNDYPHGTGHGIGSYLSVHESPISISYTSKQRYGFKEGYFFSNEPGYYKSGDFGIRLENVLEVLDTGKIHPSGAKFLSFQDVTLVPFEPKMIDRSLLSAPEVKWINDYNARIRTLVGEELKRKQ
;
A
#
# COMPACT_ATOMS: atom_id res chain seq x y z
N MET A 1 49.79 32.97 41.06
CA MET A 1 49.02 31.70 41.03
C MET A 1 48.09 31.69 39.81
N VAL A 2 48.65 31.94 38.62
CA VAL A 2 47.95 32.16 37.33
C VAL A 2 48.71 31.47 36.17
N TRP A 3 49.58 30.49 36.49
CA TRP A 3 50.46 29.82 35.50
C TRP A 3 50.45 28.29 35.64
N LYS A 4 49.33 27.72 36.10
CA LYS A 4 49.13 26.25 36.21
C LYS A 4 47.80 25.72 35.66
N LEU A 5 46.98 26.56 35.03
CA LEU A 5 45.71 26.14 34.40
C LEU A 5 45.70 26.23 32.86
N ALA A 6 46.76 26.74 32.23
CA ALA A 6 46.83 26.89 30.76
C ALA A 6 47.48 25.70 30.01
N VAL A 7 48.00 24.69 30.73
CA VAL A 7 48.74 23.57 30.10
C VAL A 7 47.91 22.28 30.02
N ASN A 8 46.78 22.17 30.72
CA ASN A 8 45.92 20.97 30.65
C ASN A 8 44.76 21.09 29.64
N LEU A 9 44.67 22.19 28.88
CA LEU A 9 43.65 22.40 27.84
C LEU A 9 44.21 22.29 26.40
N LEU A 10 45.49 21.98 26.24
CA LEU A 10 46.16 21.81 24.95
C LEU A 10 46.70 20.38 24.69
N LEU A 11 46.41 19.43 25.58
CA LEU A 11 46.84 18.03 25.47
C LEU A 11 45.68 17.01 25.38
N ALA A 12 44.43 17.48 25.37
CA ALA A 12 43.24 16.64 25.15
C ALA A 12 42.69 16.69 23.71
N SER A 13 43.42 17.31 22.78
CA SER A 13 43.03 17.48 21.37
C SER A 13 43.86 16.64 20.38
N THR A 14 44.67 15.69 20.85
CA THR A 14 45.54 14.86 19.97
C THR A 14 45.55 13.37 20.32
N LEU A 15 44.39 12.78 20.65
CA LEU A 15 44.29 11.31 20.87
C LEU A 15 42.98 10.67 20.37
N LEU A 16 42.30 11.28 19.39
CA LEU A 16 41.11 10.72 18.75
C LEU A 16 41.14 11.00 17.24
N ALA A 17 42.00 10.30 16.49
CA ALA A 17 41.83 10.08 15.04
C ALA A 17 42.97 9.21 14.49
N LEU A 18 42.95 7.91 14.79
CA LEU A 18 43.54 6.90 13.90
C LEU A 18 42.63 5.65 13.93
N VAL A 19 41.38 5.83 13.49
CA VAL A 19 40.70 4.72 12.81
C VAL A 19 41.40 4.62 11.45
N PRO A 20 41.89 3.44 11.03
CA PRO A 20 42.50 3.33 9.73
C PRO A 20 41.49 3.79 8.68
N ALA A 21 41.91 4.66 7.75
CA ALA A 21 41.10 5.09 6.62
C ALA A 21 40.52 3.89 5.83
N ASP A 22 41.15 2.72 5.94
CA ASP A 22 40.70 1.45 5.38
C ASP A 22 39.43 0.87 6.04
N ALA A 23 39.16 1.15 7.33
CA ALA A 23 37.95 0.68 8.01
C ALA A 23 36.71 1.53 7.63
N ALA A 24 36.90 2.85 7.49
CA ALA A 24 35.86 3.76 7.01
C ALA A 24 35.58 3.57 5.51
N ASN A 25 36.62 3.40 4.69
CA ASN A 25 36.47 3.01 3.28
C ASN A 25 35.85 1.62 3.14
N GLY A 26 36.18 0.66 4.02
CA GLY A 26 35.61 -0.68 4.02
C GLY A 26 34.11 -0.70 4.35
N GLN A 27 33.67 0.10 5.34
CA GLN A 27 32.24 0.24 5.65
C GLN A 27 31.47 1.01 4.57
N GLN A 28 32.04 2.07 3.99
CA GLN A 28 31.43 2.77 2.85
C GLN A 28 31.34 1.88 1.61
N GLN A 29 32.39 1.11 1.28
CA GLN A 29 32.34 0.15 0.17
C GLN A 29 31.34 -0.98 0.41
N HIS A 30 31.15 -1.42 1.65
CA HIS A 30 30.13 -2.41 2.01
C HIS A 30 28.71 -1.86 1.90
N GLN A 31 28.46 -0.61 2.29
CA GLN A 31 27.17 0.07 2.09
C GLN A 31 26.86 0.30 0.60
N GLN A 32 27.88 0.55 -0.24
CA GLN A 32 27.72 0.82 -1.68
C GLN A 32 27.45 -0.42 -2.55
N ARG A 33 27.85 -1.61 -2.08
CA ARG A 33 27.59 -2.88 -2.79
C ARG A 33 26.19 -3.44 -2.54
N GLY A 34 25.43 -2.82 -1.63
CA GLY A 34 24.23 -3.41 -1.06
C GLY A 34 24.58 -4.53 -0.08
N PRO A 35 23.64 -4.95 0.78
CA PRO A 35 23.86 -6.09 1.65
C PRO A 35 24.14 -7.35 0.82
N ARG A 36 24.90 -8.29 1.39
CA ARG A 36 25.19 -9.56 0.70
C ARG A 36 23.88 -10.31 0.43
N ARG A 37 23.66 -10.62 -0.84
CA ARG A 37 22.46 -11.28 -1.36
C ARG A 37 22.57 -12.78 -1.25
N VAL A 38 21.65 -13.44 -0.52
CA VAL A 38 21.67 -14.89 -0.27
C VAL A 38 21.65 -15.65 -1.57
N LYS A 39 20.81 -15.22 -2.52
CA LYS A 39 20.72 -15.79 -3.88
C LYS A 39 22.05 -15.82 -4.63
N CYS A 40 22.94 -14.86 -4.38
CA CYS A 40 24.16 -14.65 -5.16
C CYS A 40 25.44 -15.21 -4.49
N LEU A 41 25.35 -15.82 -3.30
CA LEU A 41 26.53 -16.26 -2.54
C LEU A 41 27.12 -17.60 -2.99
N ASN A 42 26.36 -18.47 -3.68
CA ASN A 42 26.72 -19.87 -3.95
C ASN A 42 26.58 -20.33 -5.41
N GLN A 43 26.54 -19.42 -6.39
CA GLN A 43 26.37 -19.82 -7.79
C GLN A 43 27.70 -19.81 -8.55
N ASP A 44 28.09 -20.98 -9.09
CA ASP A 44 29.15 -21.07 -10.10
C ASP A 44 28.83 -20.13 -11.26
N ARG A 45 29.84 -19.47 -11.84
CA ARG A 45 29.66 -18.49 -12.93
C ARG A 45 28.86 -19.00 -14.13
N ILE A 46 28.75 -20.32 -14.29
CA ILE A 46 28.04 -21.02 -15.36
C ILE A 46 26.55 -21.26 -15.02
N GLN A 47 26.18 -21.32 -13.73
CA GLN A 47 24.80 -21.47 -13.26
C GLN A 47 24.04 -20.14 -13.07
N LEU A 48 24.73 -18.99 -13.15
CA LEU A 48 24.16 -17.64 -13.00
C LEU A 48 23.06 -17.27 -14.01
N TYR A 49 22.82 -18.10 -15.02
CA TYR A 49 21.84 -17.86 -16.08
C TYR A 49 20.97 -19.10 -16.32
N ASP A 50 20.04 -19.37 -15.41
CA ASP A 50 18.75 -19.99 -15.78
C ASP A 50 18.15 -19.19 -16.95
N GLY A 51 17.38 -19.84 -17.83
CA GLY A 51 16.75 -19.20 -18.98
C GLY A 51 15.98 -17.91 -18.61
N HIS A 52 15.37 -17.87 -17.41
CA HIS A 52 14.71 -16.67 -16.89
C HIS A 52 15.69 -15.52 -16.59
N ASP A 53 16.78 -15.79 -15.86
CA ASP A 53 17.76 -14.75 -15.49
C ASP A 53 18.54 -14.23 -16.70
N LYS A 54 18.73 -15.07 -17.73
CA LYS A 54 19.26 -14.63 -19.04
C LYS A 54 18.34 -13.63 -19.74
N VAL A 55 17.02 -13.84 -19.68
CA VAL A 55 16.04 -12.91 -20.26
C VAL A 55 16.06 -11.58 -19.50
N LEU A 56 16.13 -11.60 -18.16
CA LEU A 56 16.24 -10.39 -17.35
C LEU A 56 17.53 -9.61 -17.64
N HIS A 57 18.66 -10.31 -17.75
CA HIS A 57 19.93 -9.71 -18.15
C HIS A 57 19.84 -9.02 -19.52
N GLN A 58 19.22 -9.68 -20.51
CA GLN A 58 19.02 -9.10 -21.84
C GLN A 58 18.14 -7.84 -21.81
N ARG A 59 17.06 -7.83 -21.01
CA ARG A 59 16.22 -6.63 -20.81
C ARG A 59 17.03 -5.47 -20.22
N LEU A 60 17.91 -5.76 -19.26
CA LEU A 60 18.81 -4.76 -18.67
C LEU A 60 19.82 -4.19 -19.69
N GLN A 61 20.32 -5.00 -20.62
CA GLN A 61 21.16 -4.48 -21.71
C GLN A 61 20.35 -3.63 -22.70
N SER A 62 19.13 -4.05 -23.04
CA SER A 62 18.25 -3.31 -23.94
C SER A 62 17.90 -1.92 -23.40
N ILE A 63 17.65 -1.77 -22.09
CA ILE A 63 17.36 -0.45 -21.50
C ILE A 63 18.58 0.47 -21.55
N ARG A 64 19.80 -0.06 -21.36
CA ARG A 64 21.04 0.71 -21.51
C ARG A 64 21.25 1.18 -22.95
N ASN A 65 20.81 0.41 -23.93
CA ASN A 65 20.82 0.83 -25.33
C ASN A 65 19.80 1.95 -25.57
N GLU A 66 18.55 1.79 -25.11
CA GLU A 66 17.53 2.85 -25.24
C GLU A 66 17.94 4.15 -24.54
N MET A 67 18.64 4.11 -23.41
CA MET A 67 19.18 5.30 -22.73
C MET A 67 20.12 6.14 -23.62
N ARG A 68 20.80 5.51 -24.59
CA ARG A 68 21.75 6.13 -25.53
C ARG A 68 21.16 6.43 -26.90
N THR A 69 19.94 5.97 -27.18
CA THR A 69 19.33 6.15 -28.50
C THR A 69 18.94 7.61 -28.72
N ARG A 70 19.48 8.23 -29.78
CA ARG A 70 18.97 9.50 -30.31
C ARG A 70 17.91 9.19 -31.36
N SER A 71 16.67 9.57 -31.09
CA SER A 71 15.58 9.43 -32.06
C SER A 71 14.73 10.70 -32.10
N SER A 72 13.88 10.85 -33.11
CA SER A 72 12.93 11.98 -33.18
C SER A 72 11.96 12.03 -31.99
N THR A 73 11.81 10.92 -31.25
CA THR A 73 10.92 10.80 -30.09
C THR A 73 11.67 10.82 -28.75
N GLN A 74 13.00 10.77 -28.76
CA GLN A 74 13.85 10.85 -27.56
C GLN A 74 14.83 12.01 -27.73
N SER A 75 14.46 13.15 -27.14
CA SER A 75 15.19 14.41 -27.30
C SER A 75 16.53 14.44 -26.56
N THR A 76 16.77 13.52 -25.62
CA THR A 76 17.90 13.59 -24.69
C THR A 76 18.44 12.19 -24.37
N GLU A 77 19.75 11.97 -24.55
CA GLU A 77 20.46 10.81 -24.01
C GLU A 77 20.58 10.94 -22.48
N VAL A 78 20.55 9.82 -21.76
CA VAL A 78 20.65 9.82 -20.30
C VAL A 78 21.68 8.79 -19.81
N ASP A 79 22.34 9.10 -18.70
CA ASP A 79 23.39 8.31 -18.09
C ASP A 79 22.84 7.32 -17.05
N ALA A 80 21.70 7.67 -16.45
CA ALA A 80 20.87 6.77 -15.67
C ALA A 80 19.39 6.94 -15.98
N TYR A 81 18.59 5.92 -15.69
CA TYR A 81 17.15 5.93 -15.85
C TYR A 81 16.44 5.39 -14.60
N LEU A 82 15.49 6.17 -14.08
CA LEU A 82 14.64 5.80 -12.95
C LEU A 82 13.39 5.07 -13.44
N VAL A 83 13.10 3.93 -12.84
CA VAL A 83 11.89 3.13 -13.07
C VAL A 83 11.19 2.90 -11.73
N THR A 84 9.94 3.30 -11.61
CA THR A 84 9.16 3.19 -10.38
C THR A 84 8.08 2.10 -10.51
N SER A 85 7.49 1.70 -9.38
CA SER A 85 6.26 0.90 -9.32
C SER A 85 4.99 1.75 -9.24
N TYR A 86 4.88 2.83 -10.02
CA TYR A 86 3.68 3.66 -10.06
C TYR A 86 3.07 3.71 -11.46
N ASP A 87 1.75 3.93 -11.54
CA ASP A 87 1.04 4.35 -12.74
C ASP A 87 0.86 5.89 -12.76
N GLU A 88 0.13 6.41 -13.77
CA GLU A 88 -0.16 7.85 -13.93
C GLU A 88 -1.03 8.45 -12.81
N HIS A 89 -1.58 7.59 -11.95
CA HIS A 89 -2.52 7.91 -10.87
C HIS A 89 -1.98 7.58 -9.48
N MET A 90 -0.74 7.08 -9.40
CA MET A 90 -0.10 6.62 -8.17
C MET A 90 -0.91 5.55 -7.44
N SER A 91 -1.49 4.61 -8.19
CA SER A 91 -2.25 3.47 -7.67
C SER A 91 -1.35 2.53 -6.84
N ASP A 92 -1.90 1.97 -5.75
CA ASP A 92 -1.22 0.97 -4.90
C ASP A 92 -0.98 -0.37 -5.61
N HIS A 93 -1.92 -0.74 -6.48
CA HIS A 93 -1.80 -1.87 -7.40
C HIS A 93 -1.80 -1.38 -8.84
N LEU A 94 -1.06 -2.07 -9.69
CA LEU A 94 -0.88 -1.69 -11.10
C LEU A 94 -1.60 -2.66 -12.03
N MET A 95 -2.13 -2.11 -13.13
CA MET A 95 -2.47 -2.92 -14.30
C MET A 95 -1.22 -3.63 -14.80
N GLU A 96 -1.38 -4.82 -15.38
CA GLU A 96 -0.26 -5.57 -15.95
C GLU A 96 0.52 -4.77 -17.01
N SER A 97 -0.18 -3.92 -17.78
CA SER A 97 0.40 -3.00 -18.75
C SER A 97 1.34 -1.96 -18.14
N ASP A 98 1.23 -1.67 -16.84
CA ASP A 98 2.03 -0.65 -16.16
C ASP A 98 3.09 -1.25 -15.21
N GLN A 99 3.20 -2.58 -15.13
CA GLN A 99 4.19 -3.31 -14.33
C GLN A 99 5.60 -3.30 -14.96
N ARG A 100 6.11 -2.10 -15.29
CA ARG A 100 7.40 -1.88 -15.97
C ARG A 100 8.59 -2.33 -15.12
N LEU A 101 8.55 -2.07 -13.82
CA LEU A 101 9.60 -2.51 -12.90
C LEU A 101 9.69 -4.04 -12.87
N LYS A 102 8.56 -4.73 -12.76
CA LYS A 102 8.48 -6.19 -12.81
C LYS A 102 8.97 -6.73 -14.14
N PHE A 103 8.55 -6.14 -15.27
CA PHE A 103 9.06 -6.53 -16.57
C PHE A 103 10.59 -6.41 -16.65
N LEU A 104 11.16 -5.31 -16.15
CA LEU A 104 12.59 -5.06 -16.25
C LEU A 104 13.42 -5.92 -15.30
N SER A 105 13.01 -6.05 -14.05
CA SER A 105 13.80 -6.65 -12.96
C SER A 105 13.38 -8.07 -12.55
N GLY A 106 12.15 -8.47 -12.86
CA GLY A 106 11.52 -9.69 -12.35
C GLY A 106 10.89 -9.53 -10.96
N PHE A 107 11.12 -8.43 -10.25
CA PHE A 107 10.54 -8.16 -8.93
C PHE A 107 9.01 -8.04 -9.02
N THR A 108 8.28 -8.82 -8.23
CA THR A 108 6.82 -8.90 -8.28
C THR A 108 6.11 -8.17 -7.14
N GLY A 109 6.85 -7.61 -6.17
CA GLY A 109 6.30 -6.74 -5.14
C GLY A 109 5.71 -5.45 -5.72
N ASN A 110 4.73 -4.87 -5.02
CA ASN A 110 3.99 -3.69 -5.50
C ASN A 110 4.68 -2.35 -5.19
N SER A 111 5.75 -2.34 -4.39
CA SER A 111 6.42 -1.11 -3.97
C SER A 111 7.92 -1.20 -4.19
N GLY A 112 8.45 -0.42 -5.13
CA GLY A 112 9.87 -0.33 -5.38
C GLY A 112 10.27 0.75 -6.40
N GLU A 113 11.53 1.17 -6.33
CA GLU A 113 12.16 2.08 -7.28
C GLU A 113 13.49 1.48 -7.75
N ALA A 114 13.71 1.46 -9.05
CA ALA A 114 14.93 1.01 -9.68
C ALA A 114 15.66 2.15 -10.37
N VAL A 115 16.99 2.11 -10.30
CA VAL A 115 17.85 2.95 -11.12
C VAL A 115 18.77 2.06 -11.94
N VAL A 116 18.79 2.29 -13.25
CA VAL A 116 19.72 1.65 -14.18
C VAL A 116 20.73 2.69 -14.66
N THR A 117 22.02 2.39 -14.54
CA THR A 117 23.10 3.16 -15.13
C THR A 117 23.70 2.39 -16.31
N GLY A 118 24.63 3.02 -17.04
CA GLY A 118 25.40 2.36 -18.09
C GLY A 118 26.19 1.12 -17.65
N LYS A 119 26.42 0.92 -16.34
CA LYS A 119 27.26 -0.18 -15.80
C LYS A 119 26.60 -0.97 -14.65
N SER A 120 25.65 -0.40 -13.93
CA SER A 120 25.06 -1.01 -12.73
C SER A 120 23.54 -0.84 -12.70
N ALA A 121 22.90 -1.57 -11.81
CA ALA A 121 21.47 -1.49 -11.56
C ALA A 121 21.20 -1.68 -10.07
N ALA A 122 20.30 -0.89 -9.51
CA ALA A 122 19.92 -0.96 -8.10
C ALA A 122 18.41 -0.85 -7.94
N LEU A 123 17.88 -1.54 -6.95
CA LEU A 123 16.46 -1.60 -6.60
C LEU A 123 16.29 -1.27 -5.11
N TRP A 124 15.46 -0.29 -4.80
CA TRP A 124 15.01 0.03 -3.45
C TRP A 124 13.61 -0.53 -3.24
N VAL A 125 13.43 -1.28 -2.16
CA VAL A 125 12.14 -1.88 -1.78
C VAL A 125 11.80 -1.57 -0.33
N ASP A 126 10.52 -1.57 -0.02
CA ASP A 126 10.04 -1.55 1.36
C ASP A 126 10.61 -2.77 2.14
N ALA A 127 10.84 -2.61 3.45
CA ALA A 127 11.39 -3.68 4.30
C ALA A 127 10.61 -4.99 4.17
N ARG A 128 9.28 -4.90 3.97
CA ARG A 128 8.36 -6.02 3.76
C ARG A 128 8.67 -6.89 2.54
N PHE A 129 9.33 -6.33 1.53
CA PHE A 129 9.66 -7.00 0.28
C PHE A 129 11.16 -7.29 0.11
N TYR A 130 11.99 -7.00 1.11
CA TYR A 130 13.44 -7.15 0.98
C TYR A 130 13.85 -8.60 0.69
N GLU A 131 13.34 -9.56 1.46
CA GLU A 131 13.63 -10.98 1.24
C GLU A 131 13.07 -11.48 -0.10
N GLN A 132 11.84 -11.09 -0.43
CA GLN A 132 11.23 -11.40 -1.72
C GLN A 132 12.10 -10.90 -2.89
N ALA A 133 12.55 -9.64 -2.83
CA ALA A 133 13.40 -9.06 -3.86
C ALA A 133 14.73 -9.81 -4.00
N ASP A 134 15.32 -10.26 -2.88
CA ASP A 134 16.54 -11.06 -2.90
C ASP A 134 16.36 -12.39 -3.62
N HIS A 135 15.20 -13.04 -3.45
CA HIS A 135 14.86 -14.28 -4.14
C HIS A 135 14.50 -14.08 -5.63
N GLU A 136 13.76 -13.02 -5.97
CA GLU A 136 13.21 -12.83 -7.32
C GLU A 136 14.21 -12.21 -8.30
N VAL A 137 14.92 -11.17 -7.89
CA VAL A 137 15.75 -10.38 -8.80
C VAL A 137 17.07 -11.10 -9.11
N ASN A 138 17.59 -11.03 -10.33
CA ASN A 138 18.87 -11.68 -10.66
C ASN A 138 20.08 -10.93 -10.06
N CYS A 139 21.28 -11.51 -10.16
CA CYS A 139 22.49 -10.95 -9.54
C CYS A 139 23.09 -9.73 -10.27
N ASP A 140 22.49 -9.24 -11.36
CA ASP A 140 22.89 -7.98 -11.99
C ASP A 140 22.46 -6.75 -11.16
N TRP A 141 21.55 -6.93 -10.20
CA TRP A 141 20.98 -5.87 -9.38
C TRP A 141 21.50 -5.88 -7.94
N LYS A 142 21.80 -4.68 -7.44
CA LYS A 142 21.93 -4.39 -6.00
C LYS A 142 20.55 -4.15 -5.41
N ILE A 143 20.30 -4.59 -4.17
CA ILE A 143 19.02 -4.38 -3.48
C ILE A 143 19.26 -3.58 -2.21
N PHE A 144 18.42 -2.58 -1.98
CA PHE A 144 18.46 -1.69 -0.83
C PHE A 144 17.08 -1.58 -0.20
N ARG A 145 17.05 -1.26 1.10
CA ARG A 145 15.80 -0.96 1.79
C ARG A 145 15.48 0.52 1.65
N ARG A 146 14.22 0.82 1.37
CA ARG A 146 13.73 2.21 1.31
C ARG A 146 13.82 2.84 2.70
N GLY A 147 14.28 4.09 2.75
CA GLY A 147 14.45 4.84 4.01
C GLY A 147 15.77 4.55 4.73
N GLU A 148 16.56 3.61 4.24
CA GLU A 148 17.94 3.36 4.68
C GLU A 148 18.95 3.97 3.69
N HIS A 149 20.22 4.02 4.10
CA HIS A 149 21.34 4.46 3.27
C HIS A 149 21.96 3.28 2.49
N PRO A 150 22.44 3.50 1.26
CA PRO A 150 22.33 4.74 0.50
C PRO A 150 20.90 5.00 0.03
N THR A 151 20.48 6.26 0.07
CA THR A 151 19.28 6.70 -0.63
C THR A 151 19.47 6.63 -2.15
N ILE A 152 18.39 6.74 -2.93
CA ILE A 152 18.46 6.71 -4.40
C ILE A 152 19.42 7.80 -4.93
N GLY A 153 19.31 9.03 -4.44
CA GLY A 153 20.18 10.13 -4.88
C GLY A 153 21.63 9.91 -4.44
N GLU A 154 21.87 9.49 -3.20
CA GLU A 154 23.22 9.15 -2.73
C GLU A 154 23.88 8.07 -3.58
N TRP A 155 23.13 7.03 -3.96
CA TRP A 155 23.66 5.98 -4.82
C TRP A 155 24.00 6.51 -6.22
N ILE A 156 23.13 7.32 -6.81
CA ILE A 156 23.38 7.93 -8.13
C ILE A 156 24.62 8.83 -8.09
N MET A 157 24.75 9.70 -7.09
CA MET A 157 25.90 10.61 -6.93
C MET A 157 27.23 9.86 -6.76
N ASN A 158 27.19 8.66 -6.20
CA ASN A 158 28.37 7.80 -6.09
C ASN A 158 28.69 7.02 -7.38
N GLU A 159 27.66 6.69 -8.19
CA GLU A 159 27.82 5.88 -9.41
C GLU A 159 28.08 6.72 -10.66
N LEU A 160 27.71 8.01 -10.67
CA LEU A 160 27.84 8.90 -11.80
C LEU A 160 28.70 10.14 -11.47
N PRO A 161 29.53 10.61 -12.41
CA PRO A 161 30.17 11.91 -12.27
C PRO A 161 29.16 13.06 -12.39
N GLY A 162 29.57 14.27 -11.98
CA GLY A 162 28.81 15.50 -12.23
C GLY A 162 28.60 15.77 -13.73
N ASP A 163 27.68 16.69 -14.04
CA ASP A 163 27.21 17.04 -15.40
C ASP A 163 26.52 15.91 -16.18
N THR A 164 26.21 14.79 -15.53
CA THR A 164 25.43 13.70 -16.11
C THR A 164 23.93 13.95 -16.02
N ARG A 165 23.15 13.16 -16.77
CA ARG A 165 21.69 13.26 -16.84
C ARG A 165 21.02 11.99 -16.34
N VAL A 166 20.10 12.14 -15.41
CA VAL A 166 19.21 11.08 -14.94
C VAL A 166 17.85 11.28 -15.60
N GLY A 167 17.41 10.31 -16.40
CA GLY A 167 16.10 10.35 -17.06
C GLY A 167 15.02 9.71 -16.20
N ALA A 168 13.82 10.26 -16.26
CA ALA A 168 12.63 9.65 -15.69
C ALA A 168 11.38 10.09 -16.45
N ASP A 169 10.39 9.20 -16.59
CA ASP A 169 9.09 9.58 -17.15
C ASP A 169 8.23 10.24 -16.05
N PRO A 170 7.92 11.55 -16.17
CA PRO A 170 7.28 12.30 -15.10
C PRO A 170 5.84 11.85 -14.82
N HIS A 171 5.21 11.09 -15.71
CA HIS A 171 3.86 10.56 -15.46
C HIS A 171 3.85 9.48 -14.38
N PHE A 172 4.95 8.73 -14.25
CA PHE A 172 5.07 7.58 -13.37
C PHE A 172 5.90 7.88 -12.11
N VAL A 173 6.21 9.14 -11.83
CA VAL A 173 6.98 9.54 -10.65
C VAL A 173 6.13 10.46 -9.78
N PRO A 174 5.90 10.12 -8.50
CA PRO A 174 5.27 11.05 -7.55
C PRO A 174 6.06 12.35 -7.46
N HIS A 175 5.38 13.49 -7.43
CA HIS A 175 6.05 14.79 -7.36
C HIS A 175 6.98 14.96 -6.14
N SER A 176 6.59 14.37 -5.01
CA SER A 176 7.39 14.36 -3.78
C SER A 176 8.73 13.64 -3.95
N LEU A 177 8.74 12.50 -4.64
CA LEU A 177 9.95 11.76 -4.99
C LEU A 177 10.80 12.57 -5.98
N TRP A 178 10.17 13.17 -7.00
CA TRP A 178 10.86 13.98 -8.00
C TRP A 178 11.62 15.15 -7.37
N ILE A 179 10.96 15.99 -6.57
CA ILE A 179 11.61 17.16 -5.93
C ILE A 179 12.73 16.72 -4.98
N ASN A 180 12.51 15.65 -4.21
CA ASN A 180 13.52 15.16 -3.29
C ASN A 180 14.79 14.71 -4.04
N LEU A 181 14.61 13.93 -5.11
CA LEU A 181 15.69 13.45 -5.93
C LEU A 181 16.39 14.59 -6.68
N ASP A 182 15.63 15.50 -7.30
CA ASP A 182 16.17 16.68 -8.00
C ASP A 182 17.04 17.53 -7.07
N ARG A 183 16.58 17.77 -5.84
CA ARG A 183 17.37 18.51 -4.83
C ARG A 183 18.67 17.80 -4.48
N GLN A 184 18.65 16.48 -4.31
CA GLN A 184 19.85 15.69 -4.00
C GLN A 184 20.82 15.70 -5.18
N LEU A 185 20.36 15.46 -6.40
CA LEU A 185 21.24 15.36 -7.57
C LEU A 185 21.86 16.71 -7.96
N ASN A 186 21.13 17.81 -7.77
CA ASN A 186 21.64 19.15 -8.07
C ASN A 186 22.85 19.56 -7.21
N SER A 187 23.07 18.96 -6.02
CA SER A 187 24.27 19.27 -5.23
C SER A 187 25.57 18.79 -5.87
N GLU A 188 25.49 17.83 -6.78
CA GLU A 188 26.64 17.26 -7.52
C GLU A 188 26.58 17.59 -9.02
N PHE A 189 25.82 18.63 -9.40
CA PHE A 189 25.62 19.03 -10.81
C PHE A 189 25.06 17.93 -11.72
N ILE A 190 24.37 16.93 -11.16
CA ILE A 190 23.65 15.89 -11.92
C ILE A 190 22.23 16.39 -12.21
N LYS A 191 21.80 16.33 -13.47
CA LYS A 191 20.51 16.89 -13.92
C LYS A 191 19.44 15.81 -13.99
N LEU A 192 18.33 16.00 -13.29
CA LEU A 192 17.13 15.17 -13.47
C LEU A 192 16.31 15.69 -14.67
N VAL A 193 16.08 14.83 -15.67
CA VAL A 193 15.48 15.19 -16.96
C VAL A 193 14.16 14.44 -17.17
N LYS A 194 13.13 15.19 -17.56
CA LYS A 194 11.81 14.66 -17.94
C LYS A 194 11.89 14.00 -19.30
N LEU A 195 11.55 12.71 -19.37
CA LEU A 195 11.42 11.96 -20.61
C LEU A 195 9.94 11.73 -20.91
N HIS A 196 9.46 12.23 -22.05
CA HIS A 196 8.04 12.10 -22.43
C HIS A 196 7.64 10.70 -22.93
N ARG A 197 8.63 9.81 -23.10
CA ARG A 197 8.45 8.41 -23.51
C ARG A 197 9.12 7.53 -22.47
N ASN A 198 8.38 6.57 -21.93
CA ASN A 198 8.96 5.58 -21.05
C ASN A 198 9.91 4.66 -21.82
N LEU A 199 11.17 4.56 -21.40
CA LEU A 199 12.20 3.77 -22.09
C LEU A 199 11.99 2.25 -21.96
N VAL A 200 11.12 1.78 -21.07
CA VAL A 200 10.80 0.34 -20.92
C VAL A 200 9.83 -0.14 -22.01
N ASP A 201 8.89 0.71 -22.42
CA ASP A 201 7.81 0.35 -23.35
C ASP A 201 8.32 -0.20 -24.70
N PRO A 202 9.37 0.35 -25.35
CA PRO A 202 9.90 -0.15 -26.61
C PRO A 202 10.56 -1.53 -26.49
N ILE A 203 11.17 -1.81 -25.34
CA ILE A 203 11.84 -3.08 -25.02
C ILE A 203 10.80 -4.17 -24.75
N TRP A 204 9.70 -3.79 -24.10
CA TRP A 204 8.55 -4.66 -23.90
C TRP A 204 7.88 -4.97 -25.24
N GLY A 205 7.74 -3.95 -26.09
CA GLY A 205 7.25 -4.06 -27.46
C GLY A 205 5.85 -4.66 -27.52
N SER A 206 5.60 -5.50 -28.52
CA SER A 206 4.29 -6.16 -28.72
C SER A 206 3.90 -7.16 -27.63
N ARG A 207 4.83 -7.54 -26.74
CA ARG A 207 4.53 -8.42 -25.58
C ARG A 207 3.91 -7.66 -24.41
N ARG A 208 3.86 -6.32 -24.47
CA ARG A 208 3.22 -5.52 -23.42
C ARG A 208 1.71 -5.78 -23.43
N PRO A 209 1.12 -6.20 -22.31
CA PRO A 209 -0.33 -6.37 -22.22
C PRO A 209 -1.04 -5.07 -22.55
N LEU A 210 -2.21 -5.18 -23.19
CA LEU A 210 -3.05 -4.01 -23.42
C LEU A 210 -3.64 -3.51 -22.10
N PRO A 211 -3.72 -2.19 -21.88
CA PRO A 211 -4.38 -1.64 -20.71
C PRO A 211 -5.81 -2.17 -20.59
N ARG A 212 -6.21 -2.56 -19.37
CA ARG A 212 -7.58 -2.98 -19.11
C ARG A 212 -8.52 -1.78 -19.30
N SER A 213 -9.70 -2.09 -19.83
CA SER A 213 -10.72 -1.08 -20.04
C SER A 213 -12.10 -1.61 -19.71
N GLY A 214 -12.31 -1.85 -18.41
CA GLY A 214 -13.54 -2.41 -17.85
C GLY A 214 -14.71 -1.45 -17.95
N ALA A 215 -15.92 -2.01 -17.87
CA ALA A 215 -17.14 -1.21 -17.76
C ALA A 215 -17.16 -0.41 -16.45
N VAL A 216 -17.66 0.82 -16.52
CA VAL A 216 -17.90 1.63 -15.33
C VAL A 216 -19.34 1.41 -14.88
N LYS A 217 -19.54 1.17 -13.58
CA LYS A 217 -20.85 0.97 -12.97
C LYS A 217 -21.17 2.13 -12.03
N VAL A 218 -22.45 2.50 -11.97
CA VAL A 218 -22.95 3.41 -10.95
C VAL A 218 -23.00 2.67 -9.62
N HIS A 219 -22.46 3.30 -8.57
CA HIS A 219 -22.60 2.86 -7.20
C HIS A 219 -23.84 3.54 -6.59
N PRO A 220 -24.96 2.82 -6.44
CA PRO A 220 -26.26 3.43 -6.15
C PRO A 220 -26.34 4.02 -4.74
N MET A 221 -27.31 4.93 -4.55
CA MET A 221 -27.50 5.66 -3.29
C MET A 221 -27.68 4.76 -2.06
N TRP A 222 -28.35 3.62 -2.21
CA TRP A 222 -28.60 2.68 -1.11
C TRP A 222 -27.35 1.92 -0.66
N LEU A 223 -26.24 2.02 -1.42
CA LEU A 223 -24.90 1.58 -1.03
C LEU A 223 -24.03 2.77 -0.60
N ALA A 224 -24.10 3.87 -1.35
CA ALA A 224 -23.25 5.05 -1.14
C ALA A 224 -23.66 5.93 0.05
N GLY A 225 -24.95 5.93 0.41
CA GLY A 225 -25.55 6.79 1.43
C GLY A 225 -25.63 8.28 1.13
N ASP A 226 -24.91 8.75 0.11
CA ASP A 226 -24.82 10.16 -0.23
C ASP A 226 -24.61 10.36 -1.73
N SER A 227 -25.18 11.44 -2.28
CA SER A 227 -25.19 11.69 -3.71
C SER A 227 -23.84 12.26 -4.18
N TRP A 228 -23.51 12.03 -5.46
CA TRP A 228 -22.26 12.54 -6.00
C TRP A 228 -22.23 14.07 -6.01
N ASP A 229 -23.37 14.73 -6.24
CA ASP A 229 -23.47 16.19 -6.23
C ASP A 229 -23.37 16.77 -4.82
N ALA A 230 -23.87 16.08 -3.79
CA ALA A 230 -23.61 16.45 -2.40
C ALA A 230 -22.12 16.31 -2.02
N LYS A 231 -21.46 15.23 -2.47
CA LYS A 231 -20.01 15.05 -2.31
C LYS A 231 -19.22 16.17 -3.00
N VAL A 232 -19.55 16.51 -4.25
CA VAL A 232 -18.91 17.63 -4.97
C VAL A 232 -19.15 18.96 -4.26
N ASN A 233 -20.33 19.22 -3.72
CA ASN A 233 -20.60 20.45 -2.98
C ASN A 233 -19.75 20.55 -1.71
N ARG A 234 -19.54 19.45 -0.97
CA ARG A 234 -18.59 19.43 0.15
C ARG A 234 -17.16 19.68 -0.30
N LEU A 235 -16.74 19.11 -1.44
CA LEU A 235 -15.43 19.40 -2.01
C LEU A 235 -15.29 20.90 -2.34
N ARG A 236 -16.27 21.52 -2.99
CA ARG A 236 -16.28 22.97 -3.30
C ARG A 236 -16.19 23.83 -2.04
N SER A 237 -16.90 23.46 -0.97
CA SER A 237 -16.79 24.14 0.33
C SER A 237 -15.37 24.06 0.90
N ASN A 238 -14.71 22.90 0.80
CA ASN A 238 -13.30 22.74 1.20
C ASN A 238 -12.36 23.60 0.33
N LEU A 239 -12.55 23.64 -0.99
CA LEU A 239 -11.76 24.48 -1.89
C LEU A 239 -11.93 25.96 -1.56
N THR A 240 -13.16 26.40 -1.30
CA THR A 240 -13.48 27.77 -0.89
C THR A 240 -12.77 28.14 0.41
N ALA A 241 -12.80 27.25 1.42
CA ALA A 241 -12.10 27.46 2.69
C ALA A 241 -10.57 27.56 2.52
N MET A 242 -10.00 26.85 1.54
CA MET A 242 -8.57 26.93 1.19
C MET A 242 -8.23 28.07 0.21
N ARG A 243 -9.24 28.83 -0.24
CA ARG A 243 -9.15 29.87 -1.28
C ARG A 243 -8.59 29.32 -2.60
N CYS A 244 -9.00 28.11 -2.98
CA CYS A 244 -8.69 27.49 -4.25
C CYS A 244 -9.87 27.64 -5.22
N ASP A 245 -9.57 27.93 -6.49
CA ASP A 245 -10.58 28.07 -7.55
C ASP A 245 -10.95 26.71 -8.16
N ALA A 246 -10.00 25.77 -8.15
CA ALA A 246 -10.16 24.43 -8.70
C ALA A 246 -9.26 23.39 -8.00
N MET A 247 -9.53 22.13 -8.29
CA MET A 247 -8.71 20.97 -7.94
C MET A 247 -8.67 19.99 -9.11
N ILE A 248 -7.48 19.44 -9.36
CA ILE A 248 -7.31 18.24 -10.18
C ILE A 248 -7.27 17.02 -9.26
N VAL A 249 -8.20 16.10 -9.45
CA VAL A 249 -8.28 14.83 -8.72
C VAL A 249 -7.60 13.76 -9.57
N THR A 250 -6.51 13.20 -9.04
CA THR A 250 -5.66 12.23 -9.75
C THR A 250 -5.81 10.81 -9.22
N SER A 251 -6.12 10.64 -7.93
CA SER A 251 -6.34 9.33 -7.30
C SER A 251 -7.61 8.69 -7.84
N LEU A 252 -7.51 7.47 -8.38
CA LEU A 252 -8.67 6.76 -8.94
C LEU A 252 -9.73 6.44 -7.89
N THR A 253 -9.30 6.19 -6.64
CA THR A 253 -10.23 5.96 -5.53
C THR A 253 -11.03 7.21 -5.16
N GLU A 254 -10.42 8.40 -5.28
CA GLU A 254 -11.12 9.67 -5.05
C GLU A 254 -12.14 9.95 -6.15
N VAL A 255 -11.78 9.71 -7.43
CA VAL A 255 -12.70 9.86 -8.56
C VAL A 255 -13.91 8.92 -8.40
N ALA A 256 -13.67 7.65 -8.08
CA ALA A 256 -14.70 6.65 -7.85
C ALA A 256 -15.64 7.03 -6.67
N TYR A 257 -15.07 7.51 -5.56
CA TYR A 257 -15.83 7.94 -4.39
C TYR A 257 -16.70 9.17 -4.67
N ILE A 258 -16.12 10.24 -5.24
CA ILE A 258 -16.84 11.51 -5.45
C ILE A 258 -18.01 11.30 -6.40
N LEU A 259 -17.81 10.56 -7.48
CA LEU A 259 -18.81 10.39 -8.52
C LEU A 259 -19.78 9.23 -8.28
N ASN A 260 -19.62 8.48 -7.18
CA ASN A 260 -20.35 7.24 -6.95
C ASN A 260 -20.26 6.30 -8.16
N LEU A 261 -19.05 6.06 -8.63
CA LEU A 261 -18.75 5.17 -9.75
C LEU A 261 -17.77 4.09 -9.28
N ARG A 262 -17.80 2.94 -9.94
CA ARG A 262 -16.86 1.83 -9.72
C ARG A 262 -16.42 1.23 -11.05
N GLY A 263 -15.25 0.62 -11.07
CA GLY A 263 -14.66 -0.02 -12.23
C GLY A 263 -13.89 -1.28 -11.88
N SER A 264 -13.13 -1.80 -12.84
CA SER A 264 -12.34 -3.02 -12.67
C SER A 264 -10.99 -2.96 -13.39
N ASP A 265 -10.49 -1.75 -13.64
CA ASP A 265 -9.25 -1.57 -14.38
C ASP A 265 -8.04 -2.00 -13.55
N ILE A 266 -8.01 -1.57 -12.27
CA ILE A 266 -6.96 -1.90 -11.32
C ILE A 266 -7.31 -3.22 -10.63
N PRO A 267 -6.39 -4.21 -10.57
CA PRO A 267 -6.62 -5.42 -9.79
C PRO A 267 -6.95 -5.09 -8.33
N TYR A 268 -7.92 -5.82 -7.77
CA TYR A 268 -8.31 -5.78 -6.35
C TYR A 268 -8.98 -4.47 -5.86
N THR A 269 -8.80 -3.37 -6.58
CA THR A 269 -9.40 -2.08 -6.24
C THR A 269 -10.46 -1.71 -7.28
N PRO A 270 -11.73 -1.53 -6.91
CA PRO A 270 -12.86 -1.37 -7.85
C PRO A 270 -12.94 0.03 -8.47
N VAL A 271 -11.89 0.43 -9.20
CA VAL A 271 -11.72 1.75 -9.81
C VAL A 271 -11.51 1.66 -11.32
N PHE A 272 -11.60 2.80 -11.99
CA PHE A 272 -11.42 2.93 -13.43
C PHE A 272 -10.50 4.11 -13.73
N LYS A 273 -9.70 4.00 -14.78
CA LYS A 273 -8.74 5.01 -15.20
C LYS A 273 -9.46 6.30 -15.58
N ALA A 274 -9.22 7.36 -14.81
CA ALA A 274 -9.84 8.65 -15.00
C ALA A 274 -9.11 9.78 -14.28
N TYR A 275 -9.26 11.00 -14.79
CA TYR A 275 -9.01 12.24 -14.05
C TYR A 275 -10.33 12.97 -13.84
N LEU A 276 -10.44 13.71 -12.73
CA LEU A 276 -11.58 14.58 -12.48
C LEU A 276 -11.09 15.99 -12.17
N LEU A 277 -11.58 16.97 -12.92
CA LEU A 277 -11.33 18.38 -12.65
C LEU A 277 -12.59 18.98 -12.02
N VAL A 278 -12.45 19.61 -10.87
CA VAL A 278 -13.55 20.26 -10.14
C VAL A 278 -13.21 21.72 -9.88
N SER A 279 -14.09 22.62 -10.33
CA SER A 279 -14.08 24.03 -9.94
C SER A 279 -15.45 24.43 -9.40
N ASN A 280 -15.60 25.70 -9.02
CA ASN A 280 -16.90 26.25 -8.63
C ASN A 280 -17.90 26.32 -9.79
N ARG A 281 -17.46 26.21 -11.05
CA ARG A 281 -18.31 26.36 -12.25
C ARG A 281 -18.51 25.08 -13.03
N GLU A 282 -17.55 24.17 -12.97
CA GLU A 282 -17.50 23.03 -13.87
C GLU A 282 -16.94 21.79 -13.19
N ILE A 283 -17.40 20.64 -13.67
CA ILE A 283 -16.97 19.31 -13.26
C ILE A 283 -16.68 18.56 -14.56
N ILE A 284 -15.44 18.12 -14.76
CA ILE A 284 -15.03 17.44 -15.99
C ILE A 284 -14.41 16.09 -15.64
N LEU A 285 -15.04 15.01 -16.10
CA LEU A 285 -14.51 13.66 -16.01
C LEU A 285 -13.81 13.31 -17.33
N TYR A 286 -12.53 12.97 -17.24
CA TYR A 286 -11.71 12.49 -18.34
C TYR A 286 -11.54 10.98 -18.22
N THR A 287 -12.11 10.22 -19.13
CA THR A 287 -11.97 8.75 -19.16
C THR A 287 -12.13 8.25 -20.61
N ASN A 288 -11.97 6.94 -20.84
CA ASN A 288 -12.19 6.37 -22.16
C ASN A 288 -13.69 6.46 -22.52
N ARG A 289 -14.03 7.22 -23.57
CA ARG A 289 -15.44 7.45 -23.93
C ARG A 289 -16.17 6.19 -24.38
N THR A 290 -15.46 5.13 -24.81
CA THR A 290 -16.11 3.86 -25.18
C THR A 290 -16.82 3.19 -24.00
N ARG A 291 -16.55 3.63 -22.76
CA ARG A 291 -17.17 3.10 -21.54
C ARG A 291 -18.42 3.85 -21.12
N ILE A 292 -18.71 4.99 -21.76
CA ILE A 292 -19.85 5.84 -21.42
C ILE A 292 -21.12 5.19 -21.99
N ASN A 293 -22.08 4.90 -21.11
CA ASN A 293 -23.40 4.42 -21.49
C ASN A 293 -24.49 5.38 -21.01
N ALA A 294 -25.74 5.15 -21.44
CA ALA A 294 -26.88 5.99 -21.08
C ALA A 294 -27.10 6.09 -19.55
N GLY A 295 -26.82 5.02 -18.80
CA GLY A 295 -26.90 5.00 -17.35
C GLY A 295 -25.92 5.97 -16.69
N LEU A 296 -24.66 6.01 -17.15
CA LEU A 296 -23.68 6.99 -16.68
C LEU A 296 -24.08 8.42 -17.05
N VAL A 297 -24.52 8.64 -18.29
CA VAL A 297 -24.95 9.97 -18.76
C VAL A 297 -26.09 10.49 -17.91
N ASN A 298 -27.06 9.64 -17.56
CA ASN A 298 -28.17 10.01 -16.70
C ASN A 298 -27.72 10.27 -15.25
N HIS A 299 -26.93 9.36 -14.67
CA HIS A 299 -26.40 9.49 -13.30
C HIS A 299 -25.62 10.80 -13.11
N LEU A 300 -24.75 11.13 -14.06
CA LEU A 300 -23.87 12.31 -14.03
C LEU A 300 -24.51 13.58 -14.63
N LYS A 301 -25.78 13.52 -15.04
CA LYS A 301 -26.54 14.63 -15.65
C LYS A 301 -25.82 15.22 -16.89
N SER A 302 -25.20 14.39 -17.72
CA SER A 302 -24.28 14.82 -18.78
C SER A 302 -24.92 15.14 -20.14
N HIS A 303 -26.24 14.93 -20.32
CA HIS A 303 -26.89 15.03 -21.64
C HIS A 303 -26.88 16.46 -22.24
N SER A 304 -26.87 17.49 -21.39
CA SER A 304 -26.77 18.92 -21.77
C SER A 304 -26.12 19.72 -20.64
N CYS A 305 -24.82 19.52 -20.44
CA CYS A 305 -24.14 20.08 -19.27
C CYS A 305 -23.80 21.57 -19.45
N HIS A 306 -24.65 22.44 -18.90
CA HIS A 306 -24.54 23.90 -19.01
C HIS A 306 -24.51 24.64 -17.65
N ASN A 307 -24.40 23.92 -16.54
CA ASN A 307 -24.34 24.49 -15.20
C ASN A 307 -23.32 23.77 -14.33
N GLU A 308 -23.14 24.25 -13.10
CA GLU A 308 -22.16 23.72 -12.16
C GLU A 308 -22.59 22.38 -11.50
N TYR A 309 -23.77 21.85 -11.80
CA TYR A 309 -24.33 20.63 -11.20
C TYR A 309 -24.47 19.46 -12.19
N CYS A 310 -23.70 19.49 -13.27
CA CYS A 310 -23.57 18.40 -14.24
C CYS A 310 -22.10 18.08 -14.48
N VAL A 311 -21.82 16.87 -14.97
CA VAL A 311 -20.45 16.45 -15.30
C VAL A 311 -20.26 16.44 -16.82
N GLN A 312 -19.27 17.18 -17.30
CA GLN A 312 -18.80 17.09 -18.68
C GLN A 312 -17.95 15.82 -18.85
N LEU A 313 -18.17 15.10 -19.94
CA LEU A 313 -17.45 13.87 -20.25
C LEU A 313 -16.50 14.11 -21.42
N LYS A 314 -15.19 13.90 -21.21
CA LYS A 314 -14.14 14.11 -22.23
C LYS A 314 -13.22 12.90 -22.33
N GLU A 315 -12.46 12.81 -23.43
CA GLU A 315 -11.47 11.75 -23.60
C GLU A 315 -10.37 11.88 -22.55
N TYR A 316 -9.81 10.74 -22.13
CA TYR A 316 -8.79 10.69 -21.09
C TYR A 316 -7.59 11.63 -21.38
N GLN A 317 -7.15 11.70 -22.64
CA GLN A 317 -5.99 12.51 -23.06
C GLN A 317 -6.28 14.01 -23.18
N ASP A 318 -7.54 14.42 -23.29
CA ASP A 318 -7.91 15.84 -23.36
C ASP A 318 -7.57 16.59 -22.07
N MET A 319 -7.42 15.85 -20.96
CA MET A 319 -7.05 16.39 -19.64
C MET A 319 -5.82 17.28 -19.72
N TRP A 320 -4.76 16.88 -20.44
CA TRP A 320 -3.51 17.64 -20.49
C TRP A 320 -3.66 19.00 -21.18
N ARG A 321 -4.44 19.05 -22.25
CA ARG A 321 -4.76 20.31 -22.94
C ARG A 321 -5.61 21.18 -22.03
N ASP A 322 -6.67 20.62 -21.49
CA ASP A 322 -7.65 21.37 -20.71
C ASP A 322 -7.04 21.87 -19.39
N LEU A 323 -6.17 21.10 -18.73
CA LEU A 323 -5.47 21.53 -17.52
C LEU A 323 -4.57 22.76 -17.78
N ARG A 324 -3.85 22.79 -18.91
CA ARG A 324 -3.02 23.94 -19.32
C ARG A 324 -3.84 25.17 -19.71
N THR A 325 -5.00 24.98 -20.31
CA THR A 325 -5.86 26.08 -20.76
C THR A 325 -6.67 26.65 -19.59
N LEU A 326 -7.38 25.79 -18.85
CA LEU A 326 -8.27 26.20 -17.78
C LEU A 326 -7.52 26.79 -16.58
N SER A 327 -6.30 26.33 -16.30
CA SER A 327 -5.46 26.91 -15.24
C SER A 327 -5.19 28.40 -15.40
N GLN A 328 -5.23 28.93 -16.63
CA GLN A 328 -5.05 30.36 -16.91
C GLN A 328 -6.20 31.22 -16.39
N HIS A 329 -7.36 30.62 -16.07
CA HIS A 329 -8.52 31.30 -15.49
C HIS A 329 -8.53 31.28 -13.96
N TRP A 330 -7.59 30.57 -13.33
CA TRP A 330 -7.55 30.38 -11.89
C TRP A 330 -6.34 31.09 -11.27
N LYS A 331 -6.49 31.50 -10.02
CA LYS A 331 -5.42 32.10 -9.22
C LYS A 331 -4.76 31.05 -8.32
N ARG A 332 -5.50 30.01 -7.94
CA ARG A 332 -5.01 28.93 -7.11
C ARG A 332 -5.69 27.60 -7.41
N ILE A 333 -4.89 26.56 -7.57
CA ILE A 333 -5.30 25.21 -7.90
C ILE A 333 -4.77 24.27 -6.82
N LEU A 334 -5.65 23.51 -6.20
CA LEU A 334 -5.23 22.45 -5.30
C LEU A 334 -4.70 21.28 -6.13
N VAL A 335 -3.44 20.90 -5.89
CA VAL A 335 -2.83 19.69 -6.43
C VAL A 335 -2.53 18.74 -5.27
N PRO A 336 -3.06 17.50 -5.29
CA PRO A 336 -2.90 16.57 -4.17
C PRO A 336 -1.44 16.24 -3.86
N THR A 337 -1.05 16.37 -2.59
CA THR A 337 0.23 15.85 -2.07
C THR A 337 0.04 14.51 -1.37
N ALA A 338 1.16 13.85 -1.07
CA ALA A 338 1.15 12.57 -0.36
C ALA A 338 0.46 12.65 1.02
N ALA A 339 -0.28 11.60 1.37
CA ALA A 339 -0.91 11.36 2.65
C ALA A 339 -1.00 9.85 2.88
N VAL A 340 -0.17 9.31 3.79
CA VAL A 340 -0.08 7.87 4.11
C VAL A 340 0.10 6.96 2.87
N PHE A 341 -0.99 6.47 2.27
CA PHE A 341 -0.98 5.56 1.12
C PHE A 341 -1.24 6.27 -0.21
N ASP A 342 -1.90 7.43 -0.18
CA ASP A 342 -2.04 8.26 -1.39
C ASP A 342 -0.74 9.03 -1.60
N MET A 343 -0.04 8.82 -2.72
CA MET A 343 1.25 9.48 -2.99
C MET A 343 1.11 10.89 -3.59
N GLY A 344 -0.12 11.34 -3.85
CA GLY A 344 -0.43 12.61 -4.48
C GLY A 344 -0.35 12.56 -6.00
N ALA A 345 -0.16 13.72 -6.63
CA ALA A 345 -0.06 13.84 -8.07
C ALA A 345 1.33 13.49 -8.63
N SER A 346 1.37 13.11 -9.91
CA SER A 346 2.61 12.88 -10.65
C SER A 346 3.36 14.17 -10.92
N GLU A 347 4.66 14.07 -11.18
CA GLU A 347 5.46 15.20 -11.67
C GLU A 347 4.89 15.77 -12.97
N ALA A 348 4.26 14.95 -13.82
CA ALA A 348 3.65 15.43 -15.06
C ALA A 348 2.49 16.41 -14.80
N ILE A 349 1.65 16.14 -13.78
CA ILE A 349 0.56 17.04 -13.38
C ILE A 349 1.13 18.35 -12.86
N HIS A 350 2.14 18.29 -11.99
CA HIS A 350 2.79 19.51 -11.49
C HIS A 350 3.49 20.30 -12.59
N GLY A 351 4.17 19.62 -13.52
CA GLY A 351 4.82 20.25 -14.66
C GLY A 351 3.87 20.86 -15.69
N ALA A 352 2.58 20.50 -15.66
CA ALA A 352 1.55 21.06 -16.55
C ALA A 352 0.93 22.36 -16.02
N ILE A 353 1.20 22.73 -14.77
CA ILE A 353 0.61 23.90 -14.10
C ILE A 353 1.73 24.87 -13.69
N PRO A 354 1.60 26.18 -13.94
CA PRO A 354 2.54 27.17 -13.39
C PRO A 354 2.65 27.08 -11.86
N ARG A 355 3.88 27.03 -11.33
CA ARG A 355 4.15 26.71 -9.93
C ARG A 355 3.49 27.70 -8.96
N GLU A 356 3.37 28.96 -9.36
CA GLU A 356 2.73 30.04 -8.61
C GLU A 356 1.22 29.84 -8.41
N LEU A 357 0.57 29.01 -9.23
CA LEU A 357 -0.85 28.69 -9.10
C LEU A 357 -1.08 27.47 -8.19
N VAL A 358 -0.06 26.65 -7.94
CA VAL A 358 -0.21 25.38 -7.23
C VAL A 358 -0.27 25.58 -5.72
N LEU A 359 -1.32 25.05 -5.08
CA LEU A 359 -1.36 24.79 -3.65
C LEU A 359 -1.11 23.30 -3.40
N ASP A 360 0.04 22.99 -2.81
CA ASP A 360 0.42 21.64 -2.38
C ASP A 360 -0.24 21.31 -1.03
N ARG A 361 -1.31 20.49 -1.05
CA ARG A 361 -1.91 19.91 0.17
C ARG A 361 -2.52 18.53 -0.08
N PRO A 362 -2.68 17.70 0.96
CA PRO A 362 -3.47 16.48 0.86
C PRO A 362 -4.88 16.77 0.36
N SER A 363 -5.43 15.86 -0.44
CA SER A 363 -6.79 15.99 -0.94
C SER A 363 -7.80 15.99 0.22
N PRO A 364 -8.77 16.92 0.27
CA PRO A 364 -9.86 16.87 1.25
C PRO A 364 -10.74 15.61 1.06
N VAL A 365 -10.76 15.03 -0.13
CA VAL A 365 -11.56 13.84 -0.47
C VAL A 365 -11.09 12.62 0.32
N ILE A 366 -9.79 12.53 0.63
CA ILE A 366 -9.23 11.50 1.52
C ILE A 366 -9.98 11.47 2.86
N PHE A 367 -10.16 12.63 3.48
CA PHE A 367 -10.84 12.72 4.77
C PHE A 367 -12.35 12.53 4.65
N MET A 368 -12.94 12.90 3.51
CA MET A 368 -14.36 12.69 3.23
C MET A 368 -14.71 11.20 3.09
N ARG A 369 -13.90 10.42 2.36
CA ARG A 369 -14.12 8.98 2.16
C ARG A 369 -13.71 8.14 3.36
N ALA A 370 -12.72 8.61 4.13
CA ALA A 370 -12.32 7.93 5.35
C ALA A 370 -13.45 7.92 6.40
N GLN A 371 -14.29 8.97 6.44
CA GLN A 371 -15.41 9.10 7.36
C GLN A 371 -16.69 8.48 6.76
N LYS A 372 -16.95 7.19 7.04
CA LYS A 372 -18.08 6.48 6.46
C LYS A 372 -19.39 7.02 7.03
N ASN A 373 -20.35 7.28 6.14
CA ASN A 373 -21.71 7.63 6.56
C ASN A 373 -22.49 6.39 7.03
N GLU A 374 -23.68 6.57 7.61
CA GLU A 374 -24.43 5.45 8.20
C GLU A 374 -24.69 4.28 7.23
N VAL A 375 -24.97 4.55 5.96
CA VAL A 375 -25.18 3.48 4.96
C VAL A 375 -23.88 2.72 4.70
N GLU A 376 -22.76 3.44 4.52
CA GLU A 376 -21.44 2.83 4.34
C GLU A 376 -21.02 2.03 5.60
N LYS A 377 -21.27 2.55 6.81
CA LYS A 377 -20.97 1.86 8.08
C LYS A 377 -21.74 0.54 8.19
N GLN A 378 -23.03 0.55 7.88
CA GLN A 378 -23.85 -0.67 7.90
C GLN A 378 -23.47 -1.65 6.78
N GLY A 379 -23.11 -1.14 5.60
CA GLY A 379 -22.60 -1.94 4.48
C GLY A 379 -21.32 -2.67 4.87
N MET A 380 -20.35 -1.96 5.45
CA MET A 380 -19.10 -2.54 5.95
C MET A 380 -19.37 -3.67 6.95
N LYS A 381 -20.26 -3.46 7.93
CA LYS A 381 -20.63 -4.49 8.92
C LYS A 381 -21.23 -5.74 8.25
N LYS A 382 -22.13 -5.56 7.29
CA LYS A 382 -22.74 -6.68 6.56
C LYS A 382 -21.73 -7.43 5.69
N ALA A 383 -20.85 -6.72 4.99
CA ALA A 383 -19.76 -7.31 4.22
C ALA A 383 -18.88 -8.23 5.09
N HIS A 384 -18.49 -7.77 6.28
CA HIS A 384 -17.67 -8.56 7.20
C HIS A 384 -18.43 -9.75 7.83
N ILE A 385 -19.75 -9.69 7.99
CA ILE A 385 -20.55 -10.86 8.41
C ILE A 385 -20.53 -11.94 7.33
N ARG A 386 -20.74 -11.57 6.06
CA ARG A 386 -20.68 -12.50 4.91
C ARG A 386 -19.27 -13.08 4.74
N ASP A 387 -18.25 -12.24 4.89
CA ASP A 387 -16.84 -12.65 4.84
C ASP A 387 -16.49 -13.59 6.00
N GLY A 388 -16.98 -13.28 7.21
CA GLY A 388 -16.85 -14.15 8.38
C GLY A 388 -17.50 -15.52 8.16
N ALA A 389 -18.65 -15.58 7.49
CA ALA A 389 -19.27 -16.84 7.09
C ALA A 389 -18.39 -17.62 6.11
N ALA A 390 -17.83 -16.96 5.08
CA ALA A 390 -16.89 -17.58 4.14
C ALA A 390 -15.66 -18.15 4.86
N MET A 391 -15.05 -17.39 5.77
CA MET A 391 -13.87 -17.84 6.51
C MET A 391 -14.19 -18.99 7.47
N CYS A 392 -15.33 -18.96 8.16
CA CYS A 392 -15.77 -20.09 8.99
C CYS A 392 -16.02 -21.36 8.15
N GLU A 393 -16.61 -21.24 6.96
CA GLU A 393 -16.76 -22.35 6.02
C GLU A 393 -15.38 -22.92 5.61
N VAL A 394 -14.41 -22.06 5.26
CA VAL A 394 -13.04 -22.47 4.89
C VAL A 394 -12.35 -23.20 6.04
N LEU A 395 -12.35 -22.62 7.25
CA LEU A 395 -11.65 -23.19 8.39
C LEU A 395 -12.24 -24.54 8.78
N SER A 396 -13.57 -24.66 8.80
CA SER A 396 -14.26 -25.92 9.07
C SER A 396 -14.01 -26.96 7.97
N PHE A 397 -14.02 -26.56 6.70
CA PHE A 397 -13.71 -27.42 5.56
C PHE A 397 -12.28 -27.95 5.63
N LEU A 398 -11.31 -27.06 5.83
CA LEU A 398 -9.90 -27.41 5.93
C LEU A 398 -9.65 -28.43 7.05
N GLU A 399 -10.14 -28.16 8.26
CA GLU A 399 -9.98 -29.08 9.40
C GLU A 399 -10.62 -30.45 9.11
N THR A 400 -11.85 -30.47 8.59
CA THR A 400 -12.58 -31.70 8.30
C THR A 400 -11.90 -32.55 7.22
N GLN A 401 -11.48 -31.93 6.11
CA GLN A 401 -10.84 -32.64 5.01
C GLN A 401 -9.42 -33.09 5.36
N PHE A 402 -8.65 -32.27 6.07
CA PHE A 402 -7.31 -32.65 6.53
C PHE A 402 -7.36 -33.88 7.44
N LEU A 403 -8.31 -33.94 8.38
CA LEU A 403 -8.53 -35.11 9.23
C LEU A 403 -9.01 -36.34 8.46
N ALA A 404 -9.64 -36.17 7.30
CA ALA A 404 -10.03 -37.26 6.40
C ALA A 404 -8.87 -37.80 5.55
N GLY A 405 -7.69 -37.15 5.59
CA GLY A 405 -6.49 -37.54 4.84
C GLY A 405 -6.30 -36.77 3.52
N ASP A 406 -7.06 -35.71 3.27
CA ASP A 406 -6.86 -34.88 2.09
C ASP A 406 -5.60 -34.00 2.23
N HIS A 407 -4.91 -33.80 1.10
CA HIS A 407 -3.70 -33.01 1.03
C HIS A 407 -3.99 -31.59 0.53
N PHE A 408 -3.46 -30.60 1.23
CA PHE A 408 -3.56 -29.19 0.86
C PHE A 408 -2.19 -28.62 0.55
N THR A 409 -2.15 -27.69 -0.40
CA THR A 409 -1.00 -26.82 -0.65
C THR A 409 -1.41 -25.38 -0.40
N GLU A 410 -0.43 -24.48 -0.26
CA GLU A 410 -0.70 -23.05 -0.11
C GLU A 410 -1.61 -22.52 -1.22
N LEU A 411 -1.33 -22.87 -2.47
CA LEU A 411 -2.13 -22.44 -3.62
C LEU A 411 -3.53 -23.07 -3.64
N SER A 412 -3.69 -24.33 -3.21
CA SER A 412 -5.02 -24.95 -3.20
C SER A 412 -5.90 -24.37 -2.10
N LEU A 413 -5.35 -24.10 -0.92
CA LEU A 413 -6.08 -23.43 0.15
C LEU A 413 -6.41 -21.98 -0.19
N ALA A 414 -5.48 -21.22 -0.81
CA ALA A 414 -5.76 -19.87 -1.29
C ALA A 414 -6.93 -19.84 -2.29
N ARG A 415 -7.00 -20.83 -3.20
CA ARG A 415 -8.12 -20.97 -4.14
C ARG A 415 -9.43 -21.28 -3.44
N GLU A 416 -9.41 -22.12 -2.41
CA GLU A 416 -10.61 -22.45 -1.63
C GLU A 416 -11.14 -21.21 -0.89
N VAL A 417 -10.25 -20.43 -0.28
CA VAL A 417 -10.57 -19.14 0.35
C VAL A 417 -11.26 -18.20 -0.64
N ASP A 418 -10.67 -18.01 -1.82
CA ASP A 418 -11.22 -17.14 -2.86
C ASP A 418 -12.58 -17.64 -3.38
N LEU A 419 -12.74 -18.96 -3.53
CA LEU A 419 -13.97 -19.59 -3.99
C LEU A 419 -15.12 -19.38 -3.01
N ARG A 420 -14.88 -19.58 -1.71
CA ARG A 420 -15.88 -19.41 -0.65
C ARG A 420 -16.32 -17.96 -0.49
N ARG A 421 -15.42 -17.00 -0.74
CA ARG A 421 -15.79 -15.58 -0.83
C ARG A 421 -16.61 -15.26 -2.07
N LYS A 422 -16.22 -15.79 -3.23
CA LYS A 422 -16.87 -15.53 -4.52
C LYS A 422 -18.36 -15.89 -4.52
N ILE A 423 -18.77 -16.90 -3.75
CA ILE A 423 -20.17 -17.32 -3.64
C ILE A 423 -20.99 -16.52 -2.62
N GLN A 424 -20.37 -15.61 -1.87
CA GLN A 424 -21.10 -14.73 -0.94
C GLN A 424 -21.86 -13.66 -1.73
N ASP A 425 -23.01 -13.26 -1.20
CA ASP A 425 -23.81 -12.19 -1.78
C ASP A 425 -23.02 -10.87 -1.85
N LEU A 426 -23.24 -10.11 -2.94
CA LEU A 426 -22.56 -8.86 -3.29
C LEU A 426 -21.03 -8.94 -3.50
N ASN A 427 -20.39 -10.12 -3.48
CA ASN A 427 -18.96 -10.22 -3.74
C ASN A 427 -18.60 -9.88 -5.20
N GLU A 428 -17.54 -9.09 -5.38
CA GLU A 428 -17.00 -8.64 -6.67
C GLU A 428 -15.53 -9.07 -6.86
N GLY A 429 -15.04 -10.00 -6.03
CA GLY A 429 -13.67 -10.52 -6.04
C GLY A 429 -12.92 -10.31 -4.73
N VAL A 430 -11.62 -10.54 -4.76
CA VAL A 430 -10.71 -10.36 -3.61
C VAL A 430 -10.19 -8.92 -3.53
N SER A 431 -9.96 -8.42 -2.30
CA SER A 431 -9.47 -7.06 -2.03
C SER A 431 -7.95 -6.91 -2.13
N PHE A 432 -7.23 -8.03 -2.16
CA PHE A 432 -5.82 -8.18 -2.51
C PHE A 432 -5.53 -9.65 -2.82
N ARG A 433 -4.30 -9.99 -3.19
CA ARG A 433 -3.92 -11.38 -3.44
C ARG A 433 -3.89 -12.16 -2.12
N THR A 434 -4.77 -13.16 -1.98
CA THR A 434 -4.81 -14.07 -0.82
C THR A 434 -3.43 -14.67 -0.55
N ILE A 435 -2.96 -14.48 0.68
CA ILE A 435 -1.74 -15.03 1.23
C ILE A 435 -2.12 -16.27 2.02
N VAL A 436 -1.59 -17.41 1.60
CA VAL A 436 -1.53 -18.62 2.42
C VAL A 436 -0.07 -19.01 2.52
N ALA A 437 0.44 -19.06 3.74
CA ALA A 437 1.84 -19.26 4.02
C ALA A 437 2.00 -20.35 5.09
N PHE A 438 2.71 -21.42 4.76
CA PHE A 438 2.95 -22.55 5.67
C PHE A 438 4.37 -22.52 6.24
N GLY A 439 4.49 -22.74 7.56
CA GLY A 439 5.77 -22.87 8.24
C GLY A 439 6.72 -21.70 7.93
N PRO A 440 7.93 -21.94 7.40
CA PRO A 440 8.90 -20.87 7.15
C PRO A 440 8.38 -19.75 6.23
N HIS A 441 7.44 -20.04 5.32
CA HIS A 441 6.84 -18.99 4.48
C HIS A 441 5.99 -18.02 5.28
N SER A 442 5.36 -18.45 6.38
CA SER A 442 4.56 -17.57 7.24
C SER A 442 5.41 -16.54 7.98
N ALA A 443 6.73 -16.75 8.08
CA ALA A 443 7.68 -15.76 8.61
C ALA A 443 7.94 -14.59 7.65
N ILE A 444 7.41 -14.61 6.43
CA ILE A 444 7.56 -13.55 5.43
C ILE A 444 6.23 -12.79 5.34
N PRO A 445 6.12 -11.55 5.88
CA PRO A 445 4.83 -10.88 6.07
C PRO A 445 3.95 -10.76 4.82
N HIS A 446 4.56 -10.46 3.67
CA HIS A 446 3.91 -10.36 2.36
C HIS A 446 4.29 -11.51 1.43
N TYR A 447 4.46 -12.72 1.98
CA TYR A 447 4.67 -13.92 1.17
C TYR A 447 3.61 -14.03 0.06
N SER A 448 4.06 -14.43 -1.12
CA SER A 448 3.17 -14.64 -2.25
C SER A 448 3.51 -15.97 -2.90
N SER A 449 2.71 -16.99 -2.61
CA SER A 449 2.92 -18.33 -3.15
C SER A 449 2.94 -18.33 -4.68
N SER A 450 3.70 -19.21 -5.28
CA SER A 450 3.81 -19.36 -6.73
C SER A 450 3.88 -20.83 -7.08
N ASN A 451 3.73 -21.19 -8.35
CA ASN A 451 3.93 -22.60 -8.75
C ASN A 451 5.34 -23.12 -8.41
N ARG A 452 6.32 -22.23 -8.19
CA ARG A 452 7.70 -22.60 -7.80
C ARG A 452 7.89 -22.74 -6.29
N THR A 453 7.10 -22.02 -5.50
CA THR A 453 7.23 -21.97 -4.03
C THR A 453 6.07 -22.67 -3.32
N ASN A 454 5.10 -23.21 -4.06
CA ASN A 454 3.94 -23.89 -3.51
C ASN A 454 4.37 -25.14 -2.73
N VAL A 455 4.16 -25.13 -1.42
CA VAL A 455 4.44 -26.25 -0.53
C VAL A 455 3.15 -26.89 -0.04
N GLU A 456 3.28 -28.15 0.37
CA GLU A 456 2.22 -28.89 1.06
C GLU A 456 2.08 -28.37 2.50
N ILE A 457 0.83 -28.30 2.96
CA ILE A 457 0.46 -27.94 4.32
C ILE A 457 0.40 -29.23 5.14
N THR A 458 1.12 -29.25 6.26
CA THR A 458 1.15 -30.41 7.17
C THR A 458 0.82 -30.01 8.61
N GLU A 459 0.82 -30.98 9.52
CA GLU A 459 0.57 -30.83 10.94
C GLU A 459 1.74 -30.23 11.74
N PHE A 460 2.89 -29.97 11.12
CA PHE A 460 4.15 -29.65 11.83
C PHE A 460 4.38 -28.17 12.11
N SER A 461 3.61 -27.25 11.52
CA SER A 461 3.82 -25.82 11.72
C SER A 461 2.55 -24.99 11.48
N THR A 462 2.69 -23.67 11.61
CA THR A 462 1.59 -22.72 11.44
C THR A 462 1.17 -22.58 9.97
N VAL A 463 -0.12 -22.34 9.77
CA VAL A 463 -0.70 -21.89 8.51
C VAL A 463 -1.24 -20.48 8.74
N LEU A 464 -0.61 -19.49 8.10
CA LEU A 464 -1.09 -18.11 8.09
C LEU A 464 -1.96 -17.92 6.84
N ILE A 465 -3.19 -17.48 7.03
CA ILE A 465 -4.13 -17.10 5.98
C ILE A 465 -4.42 -15.61 6.16
N ASP A 466 -4.03 -14.80 5.19
CA ASP A 466 -4.33 -13.38 5.12
C ASP A 466 -5.04 -13.08 3.79
N SER A 467 -6.25 -12.56 3.88
CA SER A 467 -7.17 -12.51 2.76
C SER A 467 -8.33 -11.55 2.97
N GLY A 468 -8.92 -11.06 1.88
CA GLY A 468 -10.07 -10.18 1.94
C GLY A 468 -10.88 -10.15 0.65
N GLY A 469 -12.05 -9.54 0.73
CA GLY A 469 -13.05 -9.47 -0.34
C GLY A 469 -13.49 -8.04 -0.64
N GLN A 470 -13.79 -7.79 -1.91
CA GLN A 470 -14.57 -6.64 -2.34
C GLN A 470 -16.04 -7.04 -2.39
N TYR A 471 -16.88 -6.31 -1.67
CA TYR A 471 -18.32 -6.44 -1.71
C TYR A 471 -18.91 -5.12 -2.19
N GLN A 472 -20.04 -5.13 -2.89
CA GLN A 472 -20.67 -3.90 -3.33
C GLN A 472 -20.98 -2.94 -2.17
N ASP A 473 -21.11 -3.44 -0.94
CA ASP A 473 -21.38 -2.67 0.29
C ASP A 473 -20.16 -2.50 1.23
N GLY A 474 -18.98 -3.04 0.91
CA GLY A 474 -17.80 -2.89 1.76
C GLY A 474 -16.54 -3.60 1.27
N THR A 475 -15.42 -3.37 1.95
CA THR A 475 -14.14 -4.05 1.70
C THR A 475 -13.71 -4.75 2.98
N THR A 476 -13.23 -5.98 2.88
CA THR A 476 -12.79 -6.78 4.04
C THR A 476 -11.29 -7.05 3.98
N ASP A 477 -10.72 -7.26 5.17
CA ASP A 477 -9.33 -7.63 5.40
C ASP A 477 -9.25 -8.48 6.68
N VAL A 478 -8.65 -9.66 6.61
CA VAL A 478 -8.58 -10.59 7.75
C VAL A 478 -7.43 -11.58 7.61
N SER A 479 -6.58 -11.56 8.64
CA SER A 479 -5.54 -12.54 8.90
C SER A 479 -5.90 -13.46 10.07
N ARG A 480 -5.77 -14.77 9.86
CA ARG A 480 -5.80 -15.80 10.91
C ARG A 480 -4.60 -16.72 10.76
N THR A 481 -4.01 -17.08 11.89
CA THR A 481 -2.97 -18.10 11.95
C THR A 481 -3.54 -19.32 12.69
N ILE A 482 -3.42 -20.51 12.11
CA ILE A 482 -3.92 -21.77 12.68
C ILE A 482 -2.79 -22.81 12.76
N HIS A 483 -3.07 -23.95 13.40
CA HIS A 483 -2.16 -25.09 13.46
C HIS A 483 -2.94 -26.40 13.30
N LEU A 484 -2.58 -27.25 12.34
CA LEU A 484 -3.33 -28.49 12.07
C LEU A 484 -2.90 -29.67 12.97
N GLY A 485 -1.71 -29.62 13.57
CA GLY A 485 -1.26 -30.56 14.59
C GLY A 485 -1.22 -29.97 16.00
N GLU A 486 -0.19 -30.35 16.77
CA GLU A 486 0.12 -29.85 18.11
C GLU A 486 1.15 -28.72 18.05
N PRO A 487 0.80 -27.49 18.49
CA PRO A 487 1.74 -26.37 18.44
C PRO A 487 2.79 -26.43 19.55
N THR A 488 3.98 -25.91 19.25
CA THR A 488 5.08 -25.81 20.22
C THR A 488 4.83 -24.74 21.29
N PRO A 489 5.48 -24.83 22.47
CA PRO A 489 5.39 -23.77 23.48
C PRO A 489 5.77 -22.37 22.97
N GLU A 490 6.74 -22.29 22.05
CA GLU A 490 7.17 -21.03 21.44
C GLU A 490 6.09 -20.45 20.52
N GLN A 491 5.47 -21.28 19.67
CA GLN A 491 4.35 -20.88 18.81
C GLN A 491 3.15 -20.40 19.62
N ILE A 492 2.78 -21.12 20.69
CA ILE A 492 1.68 -20.74 21.61
C ILE A 492 2.00 -19.39 22.27
N ARG A 493 3.21 -19.22 22.81
CA ARG A 493 3.64 -17.99 23.47
C ARG A 493 3.59 -16.79 22.52
N ALA A 494 4.17 -16.93 21.33
CA ALA A 494 4.17 -15.89 20.30
C ALA A 494 2.74 -15.51 19.89
N TYR A 495 1.88 -16.51 19.65
CA TYR A 495 0.48 -16.29 19.27
C TYR A 495 -0.29 -15.55 20.34
N THR A 496 -0.11 -15.98 21.59
CA THR A 496 -0.80 -15.37 22.73
C THR A 496 -0.38 -13.92 22.93
N ASN A 497 0.91 -13.59 22.77
CA ASN A 497 1.37 -12.20 22.85
C ASN A 497 0.78 -11.33 21.72
N VAL A 498 0.77 -11.83 20.49
CA VAL A 498 0.15 -11.14 19.35
C VAL A 498 -1.34 -10.89 19.63
N LEU A 499 -2.06 -11.90 20.11
CA LEU A 499 -3.47 -11.80 20.47
C LEU A 499 -3.70 -10.78 21.60
N ILE A 500 -2.88 -10.77 22.66
CA ILE A 500 -2.96 -9.79 23.73
C ILE A 500 -2.79 -8.37 23.18
N GLY A 501 -1.82 -8.16 22.28
CA GLY A 501 -1.59 -6.86 21.64
C GLY A 501 -2.81 -6.38 20.87
N MET A 502 -3.38 -7.27 20.07
CA MET A 502 -4.59 -7.05 19.30
C MET A 502 -5.77 -6.67 20.21
N ILE A 503 -6.04 -7.47 21.26
CA ILE A 503 -7.14 -7.23 22.21
C ILE A 503 -7.00 -5.87 22.88
N ARG A 504 -5.81 -5.54 23.35
CA ARG A 504 -5.55 -4.27 24.05
C ARG A 504 -5.85 -3.07 23.19
N LEU A 505 -5.52 -3.13 21.90
CA LEU A 505 -5.93 -2.08 20.96
C LEU A 505 -7.45 -2.09 20.75
N SER A 506 -8.07 -3.24 20.50
CA SER A 506 -9.52 -3.35 20.25
C SER A 506 -10.40 -2.81 21.40
N VAL A 507 -9.95 -2.90 22.66
CA VAL A 507 -10.71 -2.42 23.83
C VAL A 507 -10.40 -0.99 24.26
N LEU A 508 -9.52 -0.28 23.54
CA LEU A 508 -9.06 1.04 23.94
C LEU A 508 -10.20 2.07 23.92
N THR A 509 -10.25 2.91 24.96
CA THR A 509 -11.06 4.13 25.02
C THR A 509 -10.14 5.31 25.33
N PHE A 510 -10.12 6.32 24.48
CA PHE A 510 -9.04 7.33 24.44
C PHE A 510 -9.55 8.70 23.98
N PRO A 511 -8.85 9.81 24.30
CA PRO A 511 -9.24 11.13 23.84
C PRO A 511 -9.02 11.30 22.33
N GLU A 512 -9.93 12.01 21.64
CA GLU A 512 -9.98 12.12 20.17
C GLU A 512 -8.72 12.74 19.52
N ASN A 513 -7.88 13.42 20.29
CA ASN A 513 -6.69 14.11 19.81
C ASN A 513 -5.44 13.21 19.73
N LEU A 514 -5.53 11.95 20.15
CA LEU A 514 -4.44 10.98 20.08
C LEU A 514 -4.20 10.55 18.63
N LYS A 515 -2.93 10.48 18.22
CA LYS A 515 -2.56 10.11 16.85
C LYS A 515 -2.55 8.58 16.71
N PRO A 516 -2.95 8.02 15.56
CA PRO A 516 -2.87 6.58 15.31
C PRO A 516 -1.49 5.99 15.59
N ALA A 517 -0.41 6.67 15.21
CA ALA A 517 0.96 6.24 15.48
C ALA A 517 1.29 6.06 16.97
N GLU A 518 0.63 6.79 17.86
CA GLU A 518 0.83 6.71 19.31
C GLU A 518 0.17 5.45 19.90
N LEU A 519 -0.79 4.84 19.19
CA LEU A 519 -1.44 3.59 19.60
C LEU A 519 -0.62 2.34 19.26
N ASP A 520 0.35 2.45 18.35
CA ASP A 520 1.12 1.31 17.83
C ASP A 520 1.88 0.57 18.96
N ALA A 521 2.41 1.31 19.92
CA ALA A 521 3.10 0.74 21.09
C ALA A 521 2.19 -0.12 21.98
N LEU A 522 0.87 0.11 21.98
CA LEU A 522 -0.10 -0.66 22.75
C LEU A 522 -0.19 -2.10 22.23
N ALA A 523 -0.27 -2.26 20.91
CA ALA A 523 -0.30 -3.57 20.26
C ALA A 523 1.06 -4.27 20.28
N ARG A 524 2.17 -3.51 20.21
CA ARG A 524 3.53 -4.06 20.28
C ARG A 524 3.98 -4.47 21.66
N GLY A 525 3.48 -3.81 22.72
CA GLY A 525 3.95 -4.00 24.09
C GLY A 525 4.12 -5.47 24.52
N PRO A 526 3.14 -6.36 24.29
CA PRO A 526 3.28 -7.79 24.58
C PRO A 526 4.35 -8.50 23.75
N VAL A 527 4.52 -8.15 22.48
CA VAL A 527 5.54 -8.73 21.59
C VAL A 527 6.95 -8.26 22.00
N TRP A 528 7.09 -6.96 22.29
CA TRP A 528 8.32 -6.37 22.81
C TRP A 528 8.72 -6.91 24.18
N GLY A 529 7.75 -7.32 25.01
CA GLY A 529 7.99 -7.94 26.30
C GLY A 529 8.85 -9.21 26.24
N ASP A 530 8.83 -9.90 25.09
CA ASP A 530 9.65 -11.08 24.82
C ASP A 530 10.85 -10.76 23.89
N MET A 531 11.22 -9.48 23.77
CA MET A 531 12.35 -8.99 22.95
C MET A 531 12.23 -9.27 21.44
N ASN A 532 10.99 -9.36 20.93
CA ASN A 532 10.69 -9.53 19.51
C ASN A 532 9.99 -8.28 18.95
N ASP A 533 9.89 -8.13 17.64
CA ASP A 533 9.12 -7.07 16.96
C ASP A 533 8.58 -7.57 15.61
N TYR A 534 7.78 -6.78 14.91
CA TYR A 534 7.30 -7.06 13.55
C TYR A 534 7.53 -5.89 12.57
N PRO A 535 7.92 -6.17 11.31
CA PRO A 535 8.49 -5.18 10.39
C PRO A 535 7.43 -4.39 9.56
N HIS A 536 6.23 -4.23 10.09
CA HIS A 536 5.13 -3.47 9.46
C HIS A 536 4.35 -2.70 10.53
N GLY A 537 3.45 -1.80 10.14
CA GLY A 537 2.55 -1.10 11.08
C GLY A 537 1.52 -2.05 11.72
N THR A 538 0.94 -1.66 12.85
CA THR A 538 -0.20 -2.38 13.47
C THR A 538 -1.48 -2.24 12.65
N GLY A 539 -1.59 -1.26 11.74
CA GLY A 539 -2.78 -1.17 10.90
C GLY A 539 -2.89 0.03 9.98
N HIS A 540 -3.88 -0.02 9.10
CA HIS A 540 -4.19 0.95 8.06
C HIS A 540 -5.69 1.17 7.92
N GLY A 541 -6.12 2.26 7.28
CA GLY A 541 -7.54 2.48 7.00
C GLY A 541 -8.07 1.51 5.94
N ILE A 542 -9.38 1.24 5.96
CA ILE A 542 -10.09 0.37 5.02
C ILE A 542 -11.20 1.15 4.31
N GLY A 543 -11.24 1.10 2.97
CA GLY A 543 -12.27 1.74 2.14
C GLY A 543 -13.61 1.02 2.15
N SER A 544 -14.67 1.72 1.71
CA SER A 544 -15.99 1.09 1.47
C SER A 544 -16.16 0.78 -0.01
N TYR A 545 -16.02 -0.51 -0.36
CA TYR A 545 -15.94 -0.99 -1.74
C TYR A 545 -14.91 -0.18 -2.54
N LEU A 546 -13.70 -0.01 -1.99
CA LEU A 546 -12.59 0.82 -2.48
C LEU A 546 -11.26 0.16 -2.09
N SER A 547 -10.17 0.93 -1.95
CA SER A 547 -8.85 0.41 -1.56
C SER A 547 -8.90 -0.27 -0.19
N VAL A 548 -8.23 -1.41 -0.06
CA VAL A 548 -8.01 -2.07 1.23
C VAL A 548 -7.03 -1.28 2.09
N HIS A 549 -6.01 -0.64 1.49
CA HIS A 549 -5.17 0.35 2.17
C HIS A 549 -5.69 1.77 1.88
N GLU A 550 -6.34 2.39 2.86
CA GLU A 550 -6.96 3.71 2.71
C GLU A 550 -6.40 4.75 3.70
N SER A 551 -5.94 5.87 3.15
CA SER A 551 -5.54 7.05 3.91
C SER A 551 -6.74 7.67 4.65
N PRO A 552 -6.55 8.36 5.80
CA PRO A 552 -5.28 8.84 6.35
C PRO A 552 -4.79 8.03 7.55
N ILE A 553 -5.32 6.82 7.79
CA ILE A 553 -5.00 6.05 9.00
C ILE A 553 -3.74 5.22 8.74
N SER A 554 -2.76 5.38 9.63
CA SER A 554 -1.60 4.49 9.73
C SER A 554 -1.19 4.39 11.19
N ILE A 555 -1.36 3.20 11.76
CA ILE A 555 -0.91 2.86 13.10
C ILE A 555 0.50 2.28 12.95
N SER A 556 1.49 3.15 13.03
CA SER A 556 2.90 2.77 13.03
C SER A 556 3.71 3.82 13.77
N TYR A 557 4.54 3.42 14.73
CA TYR A 557 5.40 4.35 15.48
C TYR A 557 6.44 5.04 14.57
N THR A 558 6.68 4.52 13.37
CA THR A 558 7.56 5.12 12.36
C THR A 558 6.85 6.20 11.52
N SER A 559 5.53 6.26 11.56
CA SER A 559 4.73 7.23 10.82
C SER A 559 4.95 8.63 11.37
N LYS A 560 5.27 9.56 10.47
CA LYS A 560 5.45 11.00 10.79
C LYS A 560 4.16 11.80 10.60
N GLN A 561 3.08 11.15 10.17
CA GLN A 561 1.82 11.80 9.86
C GLN A 561 1.09 12.22 11.14
N ARG A 562 0.32 13.31 11.06
CA ARG A 562 -0.34 13.94 12.23
C ARG A 562 -1.86 13.84 12.20
N TYR A 563 -2.40 12.94 11.38
CA TYR A 563 -3.84 12.72 11.28
C TYR A 563 -4.36 12.06 12.56
N GLY A 564 -5.61 12.32 12.91
CA GLY A 564 -6.30 11.73 14.08
C GLY A 564 -7.44 10.82 13.64
N PHE A 565 -7.94 10.00 14.55
CA PHE A 565 -9.16 9.23 14.33
C PHE A 565 -10.41 10.11 14.33
N LYS A 566 -11.44 9.66 13.62
CA LYS A 566 -12.79 10.24 13.65
C LYS A 566 -13.80 9.11 13.67
N GLU A 567 -14.95 9.35 14.28
CA GLU A 567 -16.09 8.43 14.23
C GLU A 567 -16.41 8.03 12.77
N GLY A 568 -16.69 6.74 12.55
CA GLY A 568 -16.99 6.18 11.23
C GLY A 568 -15.76 5.85 10.39
N TYR A 569 -14.56 5.97 10.94
CA TYR A 569 -13.35 5.43 10.34
C TYR A 569 -13.33 3.91 10.52
N PHE A 570 -12.86 3.18 9.49
CA PHE A 570 -12.62 1.74 9.53
C PHE A 570 -11.13 1.49 9.29
N PHE A 571 -10.51 0.59 10.05
CA PHE A 571 -9.07 0.33 9.98
C PHE A 571 -8.71 -1.08 10.46
N SER A 572 -7.62 -1.66 9.96
CA SER A 572 -7.08 -2.94 10.44
C SER A 572 -6.37 -2.81 11.80
N ASN A 573 -6.39 -3.88 12.58
CA ASN A 573 -5.61 -4.10 13.79
C ASN A 573 -4.94 -5.47 13.62
N GLU A 574 -3.70 -5.46 13.14
CA GLU A 574 -2.98 -6.59 12.56
C GLU A 574 -1.57 -6.81 13.15
N PRO A 575 -1.39 -6.90 14.49
CA PRO A 575 -0.08 -7.21 15.05
C PRO A 575 0.43 -8.57 14.56
N GLY A 576 1.75 -8.75 14.59
CA GLY A 576 2.38 -9.98 14.13
C GLY A 576 3.63 -10.38 14.90
N TYR A 577 4.17 -11.54 14.54
CA TYR A 577 5.42 -12.11 14.99
C TYR A 577 6.01 -12.94 13.86
N TYR A 578 7.30 -12.77 13.55
CA TYR A 578 7.93 -13.46 12.43
C TYR A 578 9.31 -13.96 12.82
N LYS A 579 9.47 -15.28 12.91
CA LYS A 579 10.74 -15.94 13.16
C LYS A 579 11.29 -16.47 11.84
N SER A 580 12.23 -15.72 11.27
CA SER A 580 12.85 -16.01 9.97
C SER A 580 13.28 -17.48 9.85
N GLY A 581 12.80 -18.14 8.80
CA GLY A 581 13.12 -19.53 8.51
C GLY A 581 12.37 -20.58 9.33
N ASP A 582 11.43 -20.18 10.18
CA ASP A 582 10.70 -21.10 11.09
C ASP A 582 9.18 -20.95 10.96
N PHE A 583 8.59 -19.91 11.56
CA PHE A 583 7.16 -19.64 11.50
C PHE A 583 6.85 -18.15 11.70
N GLY A 584 5.66 -17.75 11.31
CA GLY A 584 5.10 -16.44 11.59
C GLY A 584 3.63 -16.51 11.95
N ILE A 585 3.18 -15.45 12.60
CA ILE A 585 1.84 -15.27 13.13
C ILE A 585 1.41 -13.85 12.79
N ARG A 586 0.21 -13.72 12.24
CA ARG A 586 -0.52 -12.46 12.12
C ARG A 586 -1.97 -12.71 12.49
N LEU A 587 -2.51 -11.82 13.32
CA LEU A 587 -3.91 -11.82 13.73
C LEU A 587 -4.49 -10.46 13.43
N GLU A 588 -5.55 -10.43 12.63
CA GLU A 588 -6.08 -9.18 12.13
C GLU A 588 -7.59 -9.11 12.16
N ASN A 589 -8.09 -7.97 12.66
CA ASN A 589 -9.49 -7.57 12.53
C ASN A 589 -9.56 -6.17 11.95
N VAL A 590 -10.62 -5.89 11.20
CA VAL A 590 -11.07 -4.52 10.93
C VAL A 590 -11.91 -4.03 12.11
N LEU A 591 -11.61 -2.82 12.55
CA LEU A 591 -12.27 -2.09 13.63
C LEU A 591 -12.98 -0.84 13.07
N GLU A 592 -14.13 -0.51 13.66
CA GLU A 592 -14.80 0.78 13.48
C GLU A 592 -14.46 1.72 14.65
N VAL A 593 -14.23 3.00 14.35
CA VAL A 593 -14.10 4.07 15.35
C VAL A 593 -15.47 4.60 15.76
N LEU A 594 -15.75 4.61 17.06
CA LEU A 594 -16.99 5.08 17.67
C LEU A 594 -16.74 6.34 18.52
N ASP A 595 -17.67 7.30 18.46
CA ASP A 595 -17.77 8.36 19.48
C ASP A 595 -18.46 7.76 20.71
N THR A 596 -17.81 7.85 21.87
CA THR A 596 -18.37 7.32 23.12
C THR A 596 -19.50 8.20 23.67
N GLY A 597 -19.67 9.41 23.15
CA GLY A 597 -20.56 10.44 23.67
C GLY A 597 -20.07 11.06 24.99
N LYS A 598 -18.91 10.64 25.49
CA LYS A 598 -18.33 11.11 26.76
C LYS A 598 -17.34 12.24 26.50
N ILE A 599 -17.39 13.24 27.38
CA ILE A 599 -16.50 14.39 27.36
C ILE A 599 -15.71 14.42 28.67
N HIS A 600 -14.39 14.48 28.58
CA HIS A 600 -13.52 14.64 29.76
C HIS A 600 -13.64 16.07 30.32
N PRO A 601 -13.39 16.31 31.62
CA PRO A 601 -13.42 17.66 32.20
C PRO A 601 -12.56 18.73 31.49
N SER A 602 -11.57 18.32 30.70
CA SER A 602 -10.77 19.21 29.84
C SER A 602 -11.44 19.65 28.54
N GLY A 603 -12.63 19.11 28.22
CA GLY A 603 -13.37 19.34 26.98
C GLY A 603 -13.07 18.36 25.84
N ALA A 604 -12.10 17.44 26.00
CA ALA A 604 -11.79 16.45 24.98
C ALA A 604 -12.89 15.38 24.87
N LYS A 605 -13.36 15.09 23.64
CA LYS A 605 -14.22 13.93 23.40
C LYS A 605 -13.43 12.63 23.47
N PHE A 606 -14.12 11.54 23.75
CA PHE A 606 -13.54 10.21 23.82
C PHE A 606 -14.05 9.31 22.70
N LEU A 607 -13.11 8.61 22.08
CA LEU A 607 -13.36 7.59 21.07
C LEU A 607 -13.13 6.20 21.66
N SER A 608 -13.75 5.20 21.04
CA SER A 608 -13.49 3.78 21.29
C SER A 608 -13.56 3.00 19.97
N PHE A 609 -13.29 1.70 20.00
CA PHE A 609 -13.38 0.84 18.83
C PHE A 609 -14.42 -0.28 18.96
N GLN A 610 -14.85 -0.81 17.82
CA GLN A 610 -15.66 -2.03 17.74
C GLN A 610 -15.12 -2.94 16.64
N ASP A 611 -14.84 -4.20 16.97
CA ASP A 611 -14.50 -5.22 15.97
C ASP A 611 -15.67 -5.46 15.01
N VAL A 612 -15.34 -5.41 13.72
CA VAL A 612 -16.25 -5.65 12.60
C VAL A 612 -15.94 -6.99 11.94
N THR A 613 -14.68 -7.40 11.88
CA THR A 613 -14.28 -8.77 11.52
C THR A 613 -14.74 -9.77 12.58
N LEU A 614 -15.44 -10.82 12.15
CA LEU A 614 -16.04 -11.84 13.03
C LEU A 614 -15.58 -13.24 12.58
N VAL A 615 -14.34 -13.60 12.89
CA VAL A 615 -13.74 -14.91 12.57
C VAL A 615 -13.06 -15.45 13.84
N PRO A 616 -13.28 -16.71 14.25
CA PRO A 616 -12.70 -17.23 15.49
C PRO A 616 -11.17 -17.27 15.46
N PHE A 617 -10.56 -17.25 16.64
CA PHE A 617 -9.12 -17.47 16.84
C PHE A 617 -8.84 -18.97 17.09
N GLU A 618 -7.63 -19.43 16.79
CA GLU A 618 -7.20 -20.82 17.01
C GLU A 618 -7.04 -21.11 18.52
N PRO A 619 -7.92 -21.91 19.16
CA PRO A 619 -7.87 -22.14 20.59
C PRO A 619 -6.63 -22.90 21.06
N LYS A 620 -6.05 -23.78 20.22
CA LYS A 620 -4.84 -24.56 20.59
C LYS A 620 -3.60 -23.68 20.76
N MET A 621 -3.61 -22.49 20.17
CA MET A 621 -2.50 -21.55 20.17
C MET A 621 -2.58 -20.53 21.32
N ILE A 622 -3.59 -20.60 22.19
CA ILE A 622 -3.82 -19.61 23.25
C ILE A 622 -3.41 -20.18 24.61
N ASP A 623 -2.37 -19.60 25.22
CA ASP A 623 -2.03 -19.85 26.61
C ASP A 623 -2.87 -18.98 27.53
N ARG A 624 -3.91 -19.59 28.13
CA ARG A 624 -4.81 -18.91 29.07
C ARG A 624 -4.08 -18.31 30.28
N SER A 625 -2.93 -18.86 30.69
CA SER A 625 -2.20 -18.35 31.86
C SER A 625 -1.59 -16.96 31.64
N LEU A 626 -1.45 -16.54 30.38
CA LEU A 626 -0.91 -15.22 30.02
C LEU A 626 -2.00 -14.15 29.87
N LEU A 627 -3.26 -14.57 29.80
CA LEU A 627 -4.40 -13.67 29.63
C LEU A 627 -4.90 -13.16 30.98
N SER A 628 -5.15 -11.86 31.04
CA SER A 628 -5.91 -11.25 32.13
C SER A 628 -7.40 -11.61 32.05
N ALA A 629 -8.11 -11.47 33.17
CA ALA A 629 -9.56 -11.74 33.20
C ALA A 629 -10.37 -10.88 32.19
N PRO A 630 -10.07 -9.58 31.99
CA PRO A 630 -10.71 -8.79 30.92
C PRO A 630 -10.43 -9.31 29.51
N GLU A 631 -9.20 -9.76 29.21
CA GLU A 631 -8.83 -10.31 27.90
C GLU A 631 -9.58 -11.64 27.63
N VAL A 632 -9.68 -12.52 28.64
CA VAL A 632 -10.50 -13.75 28.55
C VAL A 632 -11.98 -13.41 28.31
N LYS A 633 -12.52 -12.42 29.03
CA LYS A 633 -13.90 -11.98 28.84
C LYS A 633 -14.13 -11.47 27.42
N TRP A 634 -13.22 -10.64 26.89
CA TRP A 634 -13.31 -10.12 25.53
C TRP A 634 -13.35 -11.25 24.49
N ILE A 635 -12.49 -12.28 24.61
CA ILE A 635 -12.48 -13.42 23.68
C ILE A 635 -13.83 -14.15 23.70
N ASN A 636 -14.39 -14.38 24.90
CA ASN A 636 -15.68 -15.05 25.05
C ASN A 636 -16.83 -14.23 24.45
N ASP A 637 -16.86 -12.92 24.70
CA ASP A 637 -17.86 -12.01 24.15
C ASP A 637 -17.73 -11.92 22.61
N TYR A 638 -16.50 -11.89 22.10
CA TYR A 638 -16.19 -11.91 20.67
C TYR A 638 -16.72 -13.19 20.00
N ASN A 639 -16.43 -14.36 20.58
CA ASN A 639 -16.92 -15.65 20.09
C ASN A 639 -18.45 -15.77 20.19
N ALA A 640 -19.07 -15.17 21.21
CA ALA A 640 -20.53 -15.11 21.32
C ALA A 640 -21.14 -14.27 20.19
N ARG A 641 -20.53 -13.11 19.85
CA ARG A 641 -20.96 -12.30 18.70
C ARG A 641 -20.82 -13.04 17.37
N ILE A 642 -19.71 -13.76 17.16
CA ILE A 642 -19.53 -14.61 15.97
C ILE A 642 -20.65 -15.64 15.88
N ARG A 643 -20.89 -16.38 16.97
CA ARG A 643 -21.92 -17.44 17.00
C ARG A 643 -23.31 -16.90 16.65
N THR A 644 -23.65 -15.70 17.14
CA THR A 644 -24.93 -15.08 16.82
C THR A 644 -24.96 -14.57 15.39
N LEU A 645 -24.08 -13.63 15.02
CA LEU A 645 -24.20 -12.89 13.77
C LEU A 645 -23.76 -13.70 12.55
N VAL A 646 -22.62 -14.38 12.63
CA VAL A 646 -22.12 -15.22 11.54
C VAL A 646 -22.87 -16.55 11.51
N GLY A 647 -23.23 -17.09 12.66
CA GLY A 647 -24.07 -18.30 12.73
C GLY A 647 -25.46 -18.11 12.11
N GLU A 648 -26.07 -16.93 12.25
CA GLU A 648 -27.31 -16.59 11.55
C GLU A 648 -27.11 -16.51 10.03
N GLU A 649 -26.03 -15.88 9.56
CA GLU A 649 -25.72 -15.81 8.13
C GLU A 649 -25.47 -17.20 7.52
N LEU A 650 -24.75 -18.08 8.21
CA LEU A 650 -24.53 -19.46 7.76
C LEU A 650 -25.85 -20.24 7.65
N LYS A 651 -26.77 -20.08 8.62
CA LYS A 651 -28.10 -20.71 8.58
C LYS A 651 -28.97 -20.17 7.45
N ARG A 652 -28.85 -18.88 7.12
CA ARG A 652 -29.60 -18.25 6.02
C ARG A 652 -29.21 -18.82 4.65
N LYS A 653 -27.99 -19.34 4.52
CA LYS A 653 -27.45 -19.93 3.28
C LYS A 653 -27.79 -21.42 3.09
N GLN A 654 -28.20 -22.11 4.16
CA GLN A 654 -28.71 -23.50 4.12
C GLN A 654 -30.20 -23.48 3.74
#